data_AF-F3QND1-F1
#
_entry.id   AF-F3QND1-F1
#
_cell.length_a   1.000
_cell.length_b   1.000
_cell.length_c   1.000
_cell.angle_alpha   90.00
_cell.angle_beta   90.00
_cell.angle_gamma   90.00
#
_symmetry.space_group_name_H-M   'P 1'
#
loop_
_entity.id
_entity.type
_entity.pdbx_description
1 polymer ?
#
loop_
_entity_poly.entity_id
_entity_poly.type
_entity_poly.pdbx_seq_one_letter_code
_entity_poly.pdbx_strand_id
1 'polypeptide(L)'
;MRYWAKYRKDHISGVGRIHLLPCHLLDVAAVGYLMVTNNLFGAADTLKQVGLEGESGAQFFAWLLSSHDIGKFACSFQREVWVGGQEDCRELVCQNFRHDVLGYAFWREIFEEPEKLEKVLPKSELGTGRKAGILDIWISVTTGHHGVPPKLKENLNNFTSQNKKDAFQYLEEALKLFPLAEIPVCFKQKEVRHRTKYYSWVISGLVVLCNWIGSNEKFFQWVDEEFPLKVYWEKALSEAERALAILPPSPKVSEFQNIRSLFPYIHTPSPLQEVSTEIQLNKIGAQLFILEDLTGSGKTEAALTLAKRLMSSGRANGIFYALPTMATANAMYSRLVDVLSKLYLPGSKPSLILAHSRSRLMEGFTSKIWDNLLKGSSEFNNETPVYAGCASWFAESSKKALLADVGVGTIDQALMGVLQFRHNNLRLLGLEKKVFIVDEVHAYDAYMGKELEQLISVLAYYGAPIILLSATMSQTQRTQYLSAFQSVLSVEPSKDSDVETLSYPLFTKADSNGIESIPVLSNRPRNIDVSWLSSEKQCIEYIIEKASSGKSVVWIRNTIDDALRAFRSLLSSKKIDPEKILLFHSRFAFSDRQRIEEQAVSELGKRSSSERAGKIVIATQVIEQSLDIDADELISDLAPIDLLVQRSGRLHRHNRDASGRVKDTGADERGTPVLHILAPRWAESPQQDWYSAMFHAGAYVYPNHARLWLTQKVLREQGTIQLPDNARLLIESVYGNGLDIPSGLQDSALEDRGKEYSARSMAKNNLIVFSAGYSSVSFQEDLSSADWNSGVSDDIDDSYFAGDVSTRLASESVNIWLAQNTNGKIIPYSGGDGPEAWESSRLSVRRGWWEKNKNACIGLSEDCLEDWCREHKKNKDYSLVLLVEENCDFYTDREGLVGNNKKQEE
;
A
#
# COMPACT_ATOMS: atom_id res chain seq x y z
N MET A 1 5.50 38.97 23.53
CA MET A 1 5.87 38.97 22.09
C MET A 1 4.62 38.68 21.28
N ARG A 2 4.24 39.57 20.35
CA ARG A 2 3.00 39.48 19.53
C ARG A 2 3.19 38.89 18.13
N TYR A 3 3.98 37.81 18.01
CA TYR A 3 4.08 37.06 16.75
C TYR A 3 2.91 36.08 16.67
N TRP A 4 2.25 35.95 15.51
CA TRP A 4 1.12 35.02 15.33
C TRP A 4 1.57 33.73 14.62
N ALA A 5 0.89 32.62 14.91
CA ALA A 5 1.09 31.33 14.25
C ALA A 5 -0.13 30.82 13.49
N LYS A 6 -1.33 31.17 13.97
CA LYS A 6 -2.62 30.86 13.33
C LYS A 6 -3.47 32.13 13.27
N TYR A 7 -4.26 32.24 12.21
CA TYR A 7 -5.19 33.33 12.01
C TYR A 7 -6.45 32.83 11.32
N ARG A 8 -7.61 33.35 11.75
CA ARG A 8 -8.89 33.15 11.08
C ARG A 8 -9.63 34.47 11.07
N LYS A 9 -10.12 34.84 9.90
CA LYS A 9 -11.02 35.98 9.73
C LYS A 9 -12.43 35.54 10.11
N ASP A 10 -13.03 36.19 11.10
CA ASP A 10 -14.43 35.97 11.44
C ASP A 10 -15.31 36.60 10.35
N HIS A 11 -16.12 35.77 9.68
CA HIS A 11 -16.98 36.20 8.58
C HIS A 11 -18.16 37.08 9.05
N ILE A 12 -18.49 37.06 10.35
CA ILE A 12 -19.63 37.79 10.92
C ILE A 12 -19.18 39.13 11.50
N SER A 13 -18.13 39.13 12.34
CA SER A 13 -17.65 40.36 13.00
C SER A 13 -16.64 41.14 12.16
N GLY A 14 -16.03 40.51 11.14
CA GLY A 14 -14.92 41.08 10.39
C GLY A 14 -13.61 41.19 11.17
N VAL A 15 -13.61 40.88 12.47
CA VAL A 15 -12.44 40.90 13.36
C VAL A 15 -11.72 39.57 13.28
N GLY A 16 -10.44 39.58 12.91
CA GLY A 16 -9.64 38.37 12.85
C GLY A 16 -9.19 37.92 14.25
N ARG A 17 -9.25 36.62 14.52
CA ARG A 17 -8.65 36.02 15.72
C ARG A 17 -7.27 35.48 15.38
N ILE A 18 -6.33 35.68 16.29
CA ILE A 18 -4.98 35.11 16.20
C ILE A 18 -4.73 34.10 17.31
N HIS A 19 -3.76 33.24 17.08
CA HIS A 19 -3.09 32.48 18.12
C HIS A 19 -1.60 32.83 18.11
N LEU A 20 -1.08 33.25 19.26
CA LEU A 20 0.31 33.67 19.39
C LEU A 20 1.28 32.50 19.14
N LEU A 21 2.37 32.79 18.43
CA LEU A 21 3.38 31.82 18.03
C LEU A 21 4.09 31.13 19.21
N PRO A 22 4.54 31.85 20.25
CA PRO A 22 5.10 31.19 21.43
C PRO A 22 4.12 30.22 22.11
N CYS A 23 2.81 30.51 22.07
CA CYS A 23 1.77 29.63 22.62
C CYS A 23 1.66 28.36 21.77
N HIS A 24 1.53 28.50 20.45
CA HIS A 24 1.45 27.36 19.53
C HIS A 24 2.66 26.41 19.63
N LEU A 25 3.87 26.99 19.74
CA LEU A 25 5.09 26.20 19.88
C LEU A 25 5.07 25.38 21.19
N LEU A 26 4.53 25.92 22.28
CA LEU A 26 4.37 25.22 23.55
C LEU A 26 3.23 24.19 23.52
N ASP A 27 2.15 24.43 22.77
CA ASP A 27 1.07 23.45 22.59
C ASP A 27 1.61 22.16 21.95
N VAL A 28 2.38 22.31 20.86
CA VAL A 28 3.00 21.17 20.17
C VAL A 28 4.06 20.49 21.04
N ALA A 29 4.85 21.25 21.80
CA ALA A 29 5.82 20.71 22.75
C ALA A 29 5.14 19.93 23.89
N ALA A 30 4.01 20.40 24.41
CA ALA A 30 3.24 19.74 25.46
C ALA A 30 2.66 18.40 24.97
N VAL A 31 2.14 18.37 23.74
CA VAL A 31 1.70 17.13 23.10
C VAL A 31 2.85 16.14 22.97
N GLY A 32 4.01 16.57 22.47
CA GLY A 32 5.17 15.69 22.33
C GLY A 32 5.72 15.17 23.65
N TYR A 33 5.78 16.01 24.68
CA TYR A 33 6.15 15.61 26.03
C TYR A 33 5.26 14.46 26.52
N LEU A 34 3.94 14.65 26.51
CA LEU A 34 2.99 13.64 26.97
C LEU A 34 2.94 12.40 26.08
N MET A 35 3.17 12.55 24.77
CA MET A 35 3.25 11.44 23.82
C MET A 35 4.42 10.50 24.18
N VAL A 36 5.58 11.05 24.53
CA VAL A 36 6.73 10.28 25.00
C VAL A 36 6.47 9.71 26.40
N THR A 37 6.03 10.53 27.36
CA THR A 37 5.79 10.08 28.74
C THR A 37 4.79 8.93 28.83
N ASN A 38 3.76 8.93 27.98
CA ASN A 38 2.74 7.87 27.92
C ASN A 38 3.05 6.79 26.87
N ASN A 39 4.20 6.86 26.18
CA ASN A 39 4.62 5.98 25.09
C ASN A 39 3.54 5.77 24.01
N LEU A 40 2.80 6.82 23.68
CA LEU A 40 1.79 6.78 22.62
C LEU A 40 2.48 6.63 21.26
N PHE A 41 1.92 5.79 20.39
CA PHE A 41 2.52 5.40 19.11
C PHE A 41 3.96 4.86 19.21
N GLY A 42 4.38 4.36 20.39
CA GLY A 42 5.74 3.85 20.61
C GLY A 42 6.81 4.95 20.74
N ALA A 43 6.42 6.21 20.96
CA ALA A 43 7.35 7.34 20.96
C ALA A 43 8.55 7.18 21.91
N ALA A 44 8.34 6.69 23.14
CA ALA A 44 9.44 6.44 24.07
C ALA A 44 10.34 5.29 23.61
N ASP A 45 9.74 4.22 23.08
CA ASP A 45 10.50 3.08 22.56
C ASP A 45 11.38 3.46 21.37
N THR A 46 10.86 4.30 20.46
CA THR A 46 11.59 4.82 19.29
C THR A 46 12.73 5.75 19.73
N LEU A 47 12.49 6.69 20.64
CA LEU A 47 13.53 7.60 21.16
C LEU A 47 14.62 6.85 21.94
N LYS A 48 14.25 5.79 22.64
CA LYS A 48 15.20 4.91 23.33
C LYS A 48 16.21 4.28 22.37
N GLN A 49 15.80 3.94 21.13
CA GLN A 49 16.73 3.37 20.14
C GLN A 49 17.90 4.29 19.77
N VAL A 50 17.75 5.60 19.99
CA VAL A 50 18.76 6.61 19.70
C VAL A 50 19.42 7.17 20.97
N GLY A 51 19.11 6.62 22.15
CA GLY A 51 19.73 6.99 23.42
C GLY A 51 19.03 8.09 24.21
N LEU A 52 17.75 8.36 23.91
CA LEU A 52 16.90 9.27 24.67
C LEU A 52 15.90 8.45 25.49
N GLU A 53 16.03 8.46 26.82
CA GLU A 53 15.20 7.64 27.70
C GLU A 53 14.62 8.46 28.86
N GLY A 54 13.44 8.01 29.34
CA GLY A 54 12.77 8.58 30.50
C GLY A 54 12.43 10.06 30.37
N GLU A 55 12.38 10.73 31.52
CA GLU A 55 11.99 12.14 31.63
C GLU A 55 12.93 13.08 30.84
N SER A 56 14.24 12.81 30.84
CA SER A 56 15.21 13.61 30.08
C SER A 56 14.95 13.51 28.57
N GLY A 57 14.66 12.31 28.06
CA GLY A 57 14.28 12.09 26.66
C GLY A 57 12.96 12.79 26.29
N ALA A 58 11.96 12.75 27.16
CA ALA A 58 10.69 13.45 26.96
C ALA A 58 10.86 14.97 26.90
N GLN A 59 11.62 15.54 27.84
CA GLN A 59 11.91 16.97 27.85
C GLN A 59 12.81 17.41 26.68
N PHE A 60 13.76 16.58 26.25
CA PHE A 60 14.56 16.84 25.06
C PHE A 60 13.68 16.90 23.80
N PHE A 61 12.74 15.97 23.65
CA PHE A 61 11.81 15.97 22.51
C PHE A 61 10.85 17.16 22.55
N ALA A 62 10.32 17.52 23.73
CA ALA A 62 9.50 18.70 23.92
C ALA A 62 10.27 20.00 23.59
N TRP A 63 11.52 20.11 24.02
CA TRP A 63 12.41 21.22 23.67
C TRP A 63 12.59 21.34 22.16
N LEU A 64 12.86 20.24 21.45
CA LEU A 64 12.93 20.26 19.98
C LEU A 64 11.64 20.83 19.37
N LEU A 65 10.49 20.28 19.75
CA LEU A 65 9.18 20.68 19.24
C LEU A 65 8.80 22.13 19.54
N SER A 66 9.33 22.70 20.64
CA SER A 66 9.17 24.12 20.97
C SER A 66 9.79 25.06 19.91
N SER A 67 10.50 24.52 18.91
CA SER A 67 11.11 25.26 17.81
C SER A 67 10.62 24.85 16.41
N HIS A 68 9.65 23.93 16.28
CA HIS A 68 9.24 23.36 14.98
C HIS A 68 8.79 24.43 13.95
N ASP A 69 8.12 25.47 14.44
CA ASP A 69 7.54 26.57 13.66
C ASP A 69 8.34 27.87 13.83
N ILE A 70 9.60 27.81 14.30
CA ILE A 70 10.41 29.01 14.59
C ILE A 70 10.58 29.94 13.38
N GLY A 71 10.49 29.40 12.16
CA GLY A 71 10.53 30.20 10.94
C GLY A 71 9.35 31.16 10.77
N LYS A 72 8.26 31.00 11.52
CA LYS A 72 7.14 31.94 11.52
C LYS A 72 7.49 33.29 12.13
N PHE A 73 8.60 33.43 12.86
CA PHE A 73 9.12 34.74 13.25
C PHE A 73 9.56 35.60 12.05
N ALA A 74 9.74 35.01 10.86
CA ALA A 74 10.10 35.74 9.65
C ALA A 74 9.04 36.75 9.23
N CYS A 75 9.49 37.90 8.72
CA CYS A 75 8.62 38.93 8.17
C CYS A 75 7.76 38.43 7.01
N SER A 76 8.26 37.51 6.18
CA SER A 76 7.48 36.95 5.07
C SER A 76 6.18 36.29 5.53
N PHE A 77 6.20 35.65 6.70
CA PHE A 77 5.03 35.03 7.31
C PHE A 77 4.21 36.07 8.09
N GLN A 78 4.86 36.84 8.98
CA GLN A 78 4.15 37.78 9.85
C GLN A 78 3.39 38.86 9.07
N ARG A 79 3.88 39.27 7.89
CA ARG A 79 3.21 40.29 7.06
C ARG A 79 1.90 39.84 6.41
N GLU A 80 1.59 38.54 6.38
CA GLU A 80 0.31 38.06 5.81
C GLU A 80 -0.89 38.53 6.65
N VAL A 81 -0.70 38.74 7.95
CA VAL A 81 -1.72 39.21 8.88
C VAL A 81 -1.11 40.23 9.84
N TRP A 82 -1.66 41.44 9.85
CA TRP A 82 -1.14 42.51 10.70
C TRP A 82 -1.77 42.53 12.09
N VAL A 83 -0.95 42.37 13.13
CA VAL A 83 -1.37 42.38 14.54
C VAL A 83 -0.67 43.42 15.43
N GLY A 84 0.16 44.28 14.82
CA GLY A 84 0.89 45.38 15.49
C GLY A 84 2.23 44.95 16.10
N GLY A 85 3.16 45.91 16.26
CA GLY A 85 4.48 45.67 16.87
C GLY A 85 5.56 45.10 15.94
N GLN A 86 5.34 45.10 14.62
CA GLN A 86 6.25 44.51 13.61
C GLN A 86 6.48 45.46 12.42
N GLU A 87 6.43 46.78 12.66
CA GLU A 87 6.43 47.87 11.64
C GLU A 87 7.56 47.75 10.62
N ASP A 88 8.73 47.31 11.08
CA ASP A 88 9.93 47.08 10.26
C ASP A 88 9.75 46.01 9.16
N CYS A 89 8.77 45.10 9.30
CA CYS A 89 8.48 44.09 8.28
C CYS A 89 7.81 44.68 7.02
N ARG A 90 7.33 45.93 7.05
CA ARG A 90 6.67 46.58 5.91
C ARG A 90 7.63 46.94 4.78
N GLU A 91 8.87 47.27 5.12
CA GLU A 91 9.86 47.78 4.17
C GLU A 91 10.77 46.69 3.61
N LEU A 92 10.68 45.47 4.15
CA LEU A 92 11.55 44.36 3.79
C LEU A 92 11.01 43.58 2.59
N VAL A 93 11.78 43.57 1.49
CA VAL A 93 11.51 42.73 0.31
C VAL A 93 11.85 41.28 0.64
N CYS A 94 10.89 40.52 1.14
CA CYS A 94 11.10 39.12 1.51
C CYS A 94 10.99 38.16 0.33
N GLN A 95 11.86 37.15 0.28
CA GLN A 95 11.75 36.01 -0.63
C GLN A 95 10.54 35.12 -0.28
N ASN A 96 10.01 34.40 -1.28
CA ASN A 96 8.88 33.49 -1.06
C ASN A 96 9.38 32.09 -0.69
N PHE A 97 9.56 31.84 0.61
CA PHE A 97 9.91 30.53 1.15
C PHE A 97 8.95 30.13 2.25
N ARG A 98 8.64 28.83 2.31
CA ARG A 98 7.86 28.23 3.38
C ARG A 98 8.57 28.39 4.72
N HIS A 99 7.79 28.51 5.80
CA HIS A 99 8.32 28.80 7.13
C HIS A 99 9.15 27.65 7.72
N ASP A 100 8.95 26.41 7.28
CA ASP A 100 9.79 25.26 7.62
C ASP A 100 11.25 25.45 7.14
N VAL A 101 11.43 25.88 5.89
CA VAL A 101 12.74 26.22 5.30
C VAL A 101 13.38 27.40 6.03
N LEU A 102 12.59 28.45 6.32
CA LEU A 102 13.07 29.63 7.05
C LEU A 102 13.54 29.28 8.47
N GLY A 103 12.80 28.41 9.17
CA GLY A 103 13.16 27.94 10.51
C GLY A 103 14.44 27.10 10.50
N TYR A 104 14.61 26.23 9.49
CA TYR A 104 15.84 25.45 9.33
C TYR A 104 17.05 26.34 9.09
N ALA A 105 16.94 27.33 8.20
CA ALA A 105 18.02 28.26 7.92
C ALA A 105 18.37 29.15 9.13
N PHE A 106 17.38 29.57 9.94
CA PHE A 106 17.63 30.31 11.17
C PHE A 106 18.47 29.51 12.17
N TRP A 107 18.17 28.22 12.35
CA TRP A 107 18.99 27.34 13.20
C TRP A 107 20.41 27.13 12.66
N ARG A 108 20.57 27.05 11.33
CA ARG A 108 21.88 26.96 10.68
C ARG A 108 22.75 28.18 10.97
N GLU A 109 22.18 29.39 10.96
CA GLU A 109 22.87 30.61 11.38
C GLU A 109 23.30 30.53 12.86
N ILE A 110 22.43 30.03 13.75
CA ILE A 110 22.78 29.83 15.17
C ILE A 110 23.93 28.83 15.33
N PHE A 111 23.99 27.76 14.52
CA PHE A 111 25.08 26.78 14.57
C PHE A 111 26.45 27.36 14.21
N GLU A 112 26.49 28.47 13.47
CA GLU A 112 27.71 29.19 13.12
C GLU A 112 28.14 30.19 14.21
N GLU A 113 27.34 30.38 15.25
CA GLU A 113 27.57 31.32 16.36
C GLU A 113 27.68 30.59 17.72
N PRO A 114 28.87 30.10 18.14
CA PRO A 114 29.04 29.27 19.34
C PRO A 114 28.49 29.88 20.63
N GLU A 115 28.63 31.20 20.82
CA GLU A 115 28.15 31.91 22.01
C GLU A 115 26.63 31.95 22.10
N LYS A 116 25.95 32.12 20.95
CA LYS A 116 24.48 32.05 20.88
C LYS A 116 24.02 30.62 21.08
N LEU A 117 24.68 29.67 20.42
CA LEU A 117 24.33 28.25 20.48
C LEU A 117 24.29 27.71 21.92
N GLU A 118 25.32 27.99 22.74
CA GLU A 118 25.37 27.49 24.12
C GLU A 118 24.23 28.00 25.03
N LYS A 119 23.57 29.12 24.69
CA LYS A 119 22.43 29.65 25.46
C LYS A 119 21.10 28.97 25.16
N VAL A 120 20.99 28.36 23.99
CA VAL A 120 19.72 27.77 23.50
C VAL A 120 19.75 26.25 23.42
N LEU A 121 20.89 25.61 23.76
CA LEU A 121 21.03 24.17 23.77
C LEU A 121 20.85 23.55 25.18
N PRO A 122 20.27 22.34 25.26
CA PRO A 122 20.26 21.56 26.49
C PRO A 122 21.68 21.24 26.98
N LYS A 123 21.79 20.95 28.28
CA LYS A 123 23.08 20.64 28.92
C LYS A 123 23.74 19.44 28.25
N SER A 124 25.07 19.46 28.14
CA SER A 124 25.83 18.35 27.57
C SER A 124 27.32 18.48 27.87
N GLU A 125 27.98 17.34 28.03
CA GLU A 125 29.44 17.24 28.13
C GLU A 125 30.16 17.30 26.77
N LEU A 126 29.40 17.33 25.67
CA LEU A 126 29.95 17.45 24.32
C LEU A 126 30.45 18.88 24.05
N GLY A 127 31.53 19.04 23.29
CA GLY A 127 31.99 20.36 22.85
C GLY A 127 31.04 20.99 21.83
N THR A 128 30.92 22.33 21.85
CA THR A 128 29.95 23.14 21.09
C THR A 128 29.89 22.79 19.59
N GLY A 129 31.03 22.72 18.91
CA GLY A 129 31.07 22.38 17.47
C GLY A 129 30.56 20.96 17.15
N ARG A 130 30.68 20.01 18.08
CA ARG A 130 30.09 18.67 17.90
C ARG A 130 28.58 18.69 18.11
N LYS A 131 28.08 19.52 19.04
CA LYS A 131 26.63 19.66 19.28
C LYS A 131 25.93 20.12 18.00
N ALA A 132 26.47 21.13 17.31
CA ALA A 132 25.93 21.65 16.05
C ALA A 132 25.74 20.56 14.99
N GLY A 133 26.80 19.81 14.65
CA GLY A 133 26.71 18.76 13.62
C GLY A 133 25.82 17.57 14.01
N ILE A 134 25.65 17.30 15.30
CA ILE A 134 24.74 16.25 15.80
C ILE A 134 23.28 16.72 15.73
N LEU A 135 23.02 17.97 16.12
CA LEU A 135 21.68 18.53 16.21
C LEU A 135 21.10 18.93 14.85
N ASP A 136 21.93 19.09 13.81
CA ASP A 136 21.47 19.41 12.46
C ASP A 136 20.36 18.45 11.95
N ILE A 137 20.54 17.14 12.16
CA ILE A 137 19.52 16.13 11.83
C ILE A 137 18.24 16.35 12.64
N TRP A 138 18.37 16.62 13.94
CA TRP A 138 17.23 16.83 14.84
C TRP A 138 16.45 18.10 14.49
N ILE A 139 17.13 19.18 14.11
CA ILE A 139 16.49 20.39 13.63
C ILE A 139 15.79 20.12 12.30
N SER A 140 16.41 19.39 11.37
CA SER A 140 15.77 19.02 10.10
C SER A 140 14.49 18.18 10.31
N VAL A 141 14.51 17.24 11.26
CA VAL A 141 13.33 16.48 11.71
C VAL A 141 12.23 17.39 12.24
N THR A 142 12.61 18.40 13.02
CA THR A 142 11.67 19.28 13.72
C THR A 142 11.05 20.30 12.77
N THR A 143 11.85 20.95 11.92
CA THR A 143 11.35 21.96 10.99
C THR A 143 10.67 21.33 9.77
N GLY A 144 10.99 20.08 9.40
CA GLY A 144 10.31 19.31 8.36
C GLY A 144 8.93 18.73 8.74
N HIS A 145 8.25 19.32 9.72
CA HIS A 145 6.98 18.85 10.29
C HIS A 145 5.79 18.83 9.32
N HIS A 146 5.96 19.30 8.08
CA HIS A 146 4.98 19.20 7.00
C HIS A 146 5.05 17.89 6.22
N GLY A 147 5.89 16.95 6.66
CA GLY A 147 6.05 15.64 6.03
C GLY A 147 7.10 15.59 4.93
N VAL A 148 7.93 16.63 4.81
CA VAL A 148 9.09 16.68 3.90
C VAL A 148 10.26 17.36 4.64
N PRO A 149 11.49 16.83 4.54
CA PRO A 149 12.68 17.50 5.05
C PRO A 149 12.85 18.90 4.42
N PRO A 150 13.23 19.93 5.19
CA PRO A 150 13.47 21.26 4.67
C PRO A 150 14.70 21.27 3.75
N LYS A 151 14.64 22.03 2.66
CA LYS A 151 15.82 22.31 1.82
C LYS A 151 16.57 23.52 2.37
N LEU A 152 17.89 23.40 2.54
CA LEU A 152 18.71 24.53 2.96
C LEU A 152 18.66 25.65 1.90
N LYS A 153 18.43 26.88 2.36
CA LYS A 153 18.56 28.10 1.57
C LYS A 153 19.46 29.08 2.32
N GLU A 154 20.46 29.59 1.62
CA GLU A 154 21.41 30.57 2.14
C GLU A 154 20.98 32.00 1.75
N ASN A 155 21.53 33.00 2.42
CA ASN A 155 21.33 34.43 2.11
C ASN A 155 19.85 34.88 2.15
N LEU A 156 19.11 34.42 3.16
CA LEU A 156 17.71 34.80 3.34
C LEU A 156 17.57 36.25 3.80
N ASN A 157 16.65 36.98 3.17
CA ASN A 157 16.29 38.35 3.54
C ASN A 157 14.91 38.43 4.23
N ASN A 158 14.45 37.30 4.78
CA ASN A 158 13.11 37.13 5.34
C ASN A 158 12.97 37.57 6.81
N PHE A 159 14.08 37.86 7.50
CA PHE A 159 14.07 38.24 8.92
C PHE A 159 14.70 39.63 9.10
N THR A 160 14.09 40.47 9.94
CA THR A 160 14.79 41.66 10.46
C THR A 160 15.74 41.27 11.60
N SER A 161 16.66 42.17 11.95
CA SER A 161 17.50 41.99 13.14
C SER A 161 16.68 41.85 14.43
N GLN A 162 15.51 42.49 14.50
CA GLN A 162 14.62 42.37 15.66
C GLN A 162 13.93 41.00 15.70
N ASN A 163 13.42 40.48 14.58
CA ASN A 163 12.80 39.16 14.57
C ASN A 163 13.78 38.07 14.98
N LYS A 164 15.05 38.15 14.53
CA LYS A 164 16.09 37.20 14.93
C LYS A 164 16.37 37.27 16.43
N LYS A 165 16.42 38.48 17.01
CA LYS A 165 16.59 38.68 18.46
C LYS A 165 15.42 38.11 19.24
N ASP A 166 14.19 38.37 18.81
CA ASP A 166 12.99 37.87 19.48
C ASP A 166 12.88 36.34 19.40
N ALA A 167 13.15 35.75 18.23
CA ALA A 167 13.19 34.30 18.06
C ALA A 167 14.27 33.65 18.94
N PHE A 168 15.46 34.25 19.00
CA PHE A 168 16.55 33.78 19.87
C PHE A 168 16.20 33.88 21.36
N GLN A 169 15.65 35.01 21.79
CA GLN A 169 15.21 35.21 23.17
C GLN A 169 14.10 34.22 23.55
N TYR A 170 13.16 33.95 22.64
CA TYR A 170 12.15 32.91 22.85
C TYR A 170 12.79 31.53 23.07
N LEU A 171 13.76 31.11 22.23
CA LEU A 171 14.45 29.83 22.39
C LEU A 171 15.18 29.72 23.74
N GLU A 172 15.84 30.80 24.17
CA GLU A 172 16.54 30.87 25.47
C GLU A 172 15.56 30.74 26.65
N GLU A 173 14.41 31.43 26.61
CA GLU A 173 13.38 31.33 27.65
C GLU A 173 12.63 29.99 27.62
N ALA A 174 12.36 29.44 26.43
CA ALA A 174 11.70 28.15 26.27
C ALA A 174 12.55 27.00 26.83
N LEU A 175 13.87 27.02 26.64
CA LEU A 175 14.79 26.02 27.21
C LEU A 175 14.67 25.91 28.74
N LYS A 176 14.39 27.01 29.44
CA LYS A 176 14.23 27.02 30.91
C LYS A 176 13.03 26.20 31.39
N LEU A 177 12.07 25.90 30.52
CA LEU A 177 10.92 25.03 30.82
C LEU A 177 11.31 23.54 30.85
N PHE A 178 12.47 23.19 30.30
CA PHE A 178 12.93 21.80 30.11
C PHE A 178 14.25 21.53 30.88
N PRO A 179 14.29 21.69 32.21
CA PRO A 179 15.53 21.67 32.99
C PRO A 179 16.26 20.32 33.01
N LEU A 180 15.57 19.23 32.65
CA LEU A 180 16.11 17.88 32.58
C LEU A 180 16.46 17.46 31.14
N ALA A 181 16.22 18.31 30.14
CA ALA A 181 16.67 18.04 28.78
C ALA A 181 18.21 18.03 28.73
N GLU A 182 18.77 16.98 28.15
CA GLU A 182 20.21 16.81 27.98
C GLU A 182 20.51 16.31 26.57
N ILE A 183 21.64 16.74 25.98
CA ILE A 183 22.15 16.12 24.75
C ILE A 183 23.04 14.93 25.16
N PRO A 184 22.62 13.68 24.89
CA PRO A 184 23.34 12.51 25.36
C PRO A 184 24.76 12.42 24.79
N VAL A 185 25.73 12.06 25.63
CA VAL A 185 27.13 11.85 25.22
C VAL A 185 27.23 10.72 24.17
N CYS A 186 26.30 9.76 24.18
CA CYS A 186 26.26 8.67 23.23
C CYS A 186 26.02 9.15 21.78
N PHE A 187 25.51 10.36 21.55
CA PHE A 187 25.37 10.93 20.20
C PHE A 187 26.73 11.11 19.47
N LYS A 188 27.85 11.10 20.21
CA LYS A 188 29.20 11.08 19.60
C LYS A 188 29.64 9.70 19.08
N GLN A 189 28.91 8.63 19.40
CA GLN A 189 29.20 7.28 18.91
C GLN A 189 28.72 7.13 17.47
N LYS A 190 29.50 6.45 16.63
CA LYS A 190 29.20 6.31 15.19
C LYS A 190 27.91 5.51 14.98
N GLU A 191 27.70 4.50 15.80
CA GLU A 191 26.57 3.58 15.80
C GLU A 191 25.28 4.30 16.18
N VAL A 192 25.33 5.17 17.19
CA VAL A 192 24.18 6.00 17.59
C VAL A 192 23.85 7.00 16.50
N ARG A 193 24.83 7.72 15.92
CA ARG A 193 24.57 8.63 14.79
C ARG A 193 23.94 7.91 13.61
N HIS A 194 24.43 6.71 13.27
CA HIS A 194 23.85 5.91 12.21
C HIS A 194 22.39 5.55 12.53
N ARG A 195 22.11 5.08 13.76
CA ARG A 195 20.73 4.82 14.21
C ARG A 195 19.86 6.08 14.15
N THR A 196 20.35 7.22 14.62
CA THR A 196 19.64 8.50 14.57
C THR A 196 19.22 8.84 13.14
N LYS A 197 20.06 8.61 12.14
CA LYS A 197 19.67 8.84 10.73
C LYS A 197 18.50 7.96 10.30
N TYR A 198 18.52 6.68 10.59
CA TYR A 198 17.40 5.79 10.22
C TYR A 198 16.13 6.08 11.01
N TYR A 199 16.24 6.31 12.32
CA TYR A 199 15.11 6.60 13.20
C TYR A 199 14.57 8.03 13.03
N SER A 200 15.34 8.96 12.46
CA SER A 200 14.89 10.33 12.20
C SER A 200 13.65 10.39 11.31
N TRP A 201 13.46 9.42 10.40
CA TRP A 201 12.25 9.30 9.59
C TRP A 201 11.02 9.00 10.44
N VAL A 202 11.08 8.01 11.33
CA VAL A 202 9.97 7.66 12.21
C VAL A 202 9.70 8.75 13.24
N ILE A 203 10.76 9.33 13.83
CA ILE A 203 10.65 10.44 14.78
C ILE A 203 10.01 11.66 14.11
N SER A 204 10.33 11.95 12.84
CA SER A 204 9.65 13.00 12.08
C SER A 204 8.15 12.72 11.93
N GLY A 205 7.74 11.45 11.81
CA GLY A 205 6.32 11.06 11.86
C GLY A 205 5.65 11.48 13.18
N LEU A 206 6.34 11.29 14.32
CA LEU A 206 5.86 11.75 15.63
C LEU A 206 5.74 13.27 15.69
N VAL A 207 6.71 14.00 15.14
CA VAL A 207 6.68 15.48 15.04
C VAL A 207 5.44 15.95 14.26
N VAL A 208 5.15 15.32 13.11
CA VAL A 208 3.95 15.62 12.31
C VAL A 208 2.67 15.41 13.14
N LEU A 209 2.57 14.28 13.86
CA LEU A 209 1.42 13.99 14.72
C LEU A 209 1.26 15.00 15.85
N CYS A 210 2.36 15.38 16.51
CA CYS A 210 2.35 16.38 17.56
C CYS A 210 1.84 17.72 17.03
N ASN A 211 2.30 18.15 15.85
CA ASN A 211 1.85 19.38 15.22
C ASN A 211 0.35 19.34 14.84
N TRP A 212 -0.12 18.23 14.29
CA TRP A 212 -1.54 18.07 13.94
C TRP A 212 -2.45 18.11 15.17
N ILE A 213 -2.06 17.45 16.26
CA ILE A 213 -2.83 17.46 17.51
C ILE A 213 -2.76 18.84 18.18
N GLY A 214 -1.56 19.44 18.28
CA GLY A 214 -1.34 20.78 18.82
C GLY A 214 -1.96 21.90 18.00
N SER A 215 -2.35 21.62 16.75
CA SER A 215 -3.11 22.55 15.89
C SER A 215 -4.63 22.39 16.01
N ASN A 216 -5.12 21.46 16.82
CA ASN A 216 -6.56 21.18 16.91
C ASN A 216 -7.28 22.17 17.84
N GLU A 217 -8.02 23.10 17.23
CA GLU A 217 -8.77 24.17 17.90
C GLU A 217 -9.84 23.68 18.87
N LYS A 218 -10.27 22.41 18.79
CA LYS A 218 -11.20 21.83 19.77
C LYS A 218 -10.57 21.75 21.17
N PHE A 219 -9.25 21.61 21.25
CA PHE A 219 -8.51 21.49 22.51
C PHE A 219 -7.71 22.74 22.82
N PHE A 220 -6.97 23.24 21.83
CA PHE A 220 -6.08 24.39 21.97
C PHE A 220 -6.81 25.65 21.55
N GLN A 221 -7.42 26.33 22.53
CA GLN A 221 -8.13 27.57 22.27
C GLN A 221 -7.15 28.69 21.96
N TRP A 222 -7.45 29.45 20.91
CA TRP A 222 -6.60 30.54 20.47
C TRP A 222 -6.47 31.65 21.51
N VAL A 223 -5.28 32.23 21.55
CA VAL A 223 -4.85 33.18 22.56
C VAL A 223 -4.15 34.33 21.84
N ASP A 224 -4.64 35.54 22.09
CA ASP A 224 -4.15 36.80 21.53
C ASP A 224 -3.52 37.74 22.58
N GLU A 225 -3.66 37.41 23.87
CA GLU A 225 -3.01 38.09 24.99
C GLU A 225 -1.62 37.49 25.30
N GLU A 226 -0.69 38.32 25.80
CA GLU A 226 0.66 37.85 26.14
C GLU A 226 0.69 37.10 27.48
N PHE A 227 1.39 35.96 27.52
CA PHE A 227 1.55 35.14 28.72
C PHE A 227 3.03 34.94 29.08
N PRO A 228 3.39 34.88 30.38
CA PRO A 228 4.64 34.28 30.80
C PRO A 228 4.70 32.82 30.32
N LEU A 229 5.77 32.42 29.63
CA LEU A 229 5.87 31.08 29.01
C LEU A 229 5.64 29.94 30.01
N LYS A 230 6.13 30.09 31.25
CA LYS A 230 5.93 29.10 32.32
C LYS A 230 4.45 28.90 32.69
N VAL A 231 3.68 29.98 32.72
CA VAL A 231 2.24 29.92 33.03
C VAL A 231 1.48 29.26 31.87
N TYR A 232 1.82 29.65 30.63
CA TYR A 232 1.19 29.05 29.46
C TYR A 232 1.54 27.56 29.31
N TRP A 233 2.76 27.15 29.64
CA TRP A 233 3.18 25.74 29.60
C TRP A 233 2.28 24.82 30.43
N GLU A 234 1.88 25.24 31.64
CA GLU A 234 0.95 24.48 32.48
C GLU A 234 -0.44 24.33 31.83
N LYS A 235 -0.92 25.40 31.16
CA LYS A 235 -2.16 25.35 30.38
C LYS A 235 -2.04 24.38 29.19
N ALA A 236 -0.96 24.50 28.41
CA ALA A 236 -0.69 23.67 27.24
C ALA A 236 -0.62 22.18 27.61
N LEU A 237 0.00 21.82 28.74
CA LEU A 237 0.02 20.46 29.26
C LEU A 237 -1.38 19.92 29.55
N SER A 238 -2.23 20.70 30.21
CA SER A 238 -3.61 20.30 30.51
C SER A 238 -4.47 20.16 29.24
N GLU A 239 -4.27 21.02 28.25
CA GLU A 239 -4.93 20.93 26.93
C GLU A 239 -4.44 19.71 26.13
N ALA A 240 -3.13 19.45 26.14
CA ALA A 240 -2.54 18.29 25.50
C ALA A 240 -3.02 16.97 26.12
N GLU A 241 -3.15 16.89 27.45
CA GLU A 241 -3.69 15.72 28.14
C GLU A 241 -5.13 15.41 27.67
N ARG A 242 -5.98 16.45 27.58
CA ARG A 242 -7.35 16.30 27.06
C ARG A 242 -7.38 15.90 25.59
N ALA A 243 -6.50 16.45 24.77
CA ALA A 243 -6.42 16.12 23.34
C ALA A 243 -5.99 14.66 23.13
N LEU A 244 -4.99 14.20 23.88
CA LEU A 244 -4.46 12.84 23.79
C LEU A 244 -5.41 11.80 24.39
N ALA A 245 -6.24 12.16 25.37
CA ALA A 245 -7.22 11.25 25.98
C ALA A 245 -8.30 10.74 25.01
N ILE A 246 -8.48 11.39 23.86
CA ILE A 246 -9.43 10.97 22.81
C ILE A 246 -8.82 9.96 21.85
N LEU A 247 -7.49 9.87 21.81
CA LEU A 247 -6.83 8.83 21.03
C LEU A 247 -7.16 7.46 21.63
N PRO A 248 -7.43 6.44 20.78
CA PRO A 248 -7.68 5.10 21.27
C PRO A 248 -6.48 4.60 22.08
N PRO A 249 -6.70 3.99 23.27
CA PRO A 249 -5.61 3.41 24.03
C PRO A 249 -5.03 2.22 23.24
N SER A 250 -3.70 2.07 23.29
CA SER A 250 -3.01 0.94 22.65
C SER A 250 -3.61 -0.40 23.14
N PRO A 251 -4.14 -1.23 22.23
CA PRO A 251 -4.78 -2.48 22.62
C PRO A 251 -3.74 -3.48 23.12
N LYS A 252 -4.09 -4.22 24.17
CA LYS A 252 -3.20 -5.25 24.74
C LYS A 252 -3.36 -6.56 23.99
N VAL A 253 -2.27 -7.08 23.45
CA VAL A 253 -2.25 -8.35 22.73
C VAL A 253 -2.56 -9.50 23.71
N SER A 254 -3.44 -10.42 23.34
CA SER A 254 -3.69 -11.63 24.13
C SER A 254 -2.61 -12.70 23.91
N GLU A 255 -2.50 -13.69 24.80
CA GLU A 255 -1.57 -14.79 24.58
C GLU A 255 -2.01 -15.69 23.43
N PHE A 256 -1.05 -16.25 22.69
CA PHE A 256 -1.34 -17.30 21.72
C PHE A 256 -1.58 -18.63 22.45
N GLN A 257 -2.75 -19.24 22.26
CA GLN A 257 -3.07 -20.55 22.82
C GLN A 257 -2.84 -21.68 21.82
N ASN A 258 -3.55 -21.63 20.68
CA ASN A 258 -3.45 -22.59 19.59
C ASN A 258 -4.12 -21.99 18.35
N ILE A 259 -3.97 -22.64 17.20
CA ILE A 259 -4.57 -22.15 15.95
C ILE A 259 -6.11 -22.14 15.97
N ARG A 260 -6.75 -23.08 16.68
CA ARG A 260 -8.22 -23.18 16.76
C ARG A 260 -8.84 -22.01 17.51
N SER A 261 -8.13 -21.40 18.45
CA SER A 261 -8.62 -20.20 19.14
C SER A 261 -8.73 -19.00 18.19
N LEU A 262 -7.89 -18.92 17.16
CA LEU A 262 -7.99 -17.94 16.08
C LEU A 262 -9.04 -18.37 15.04
N PHE A 263 -9.01 -19.64 14.64
CA PHE A 263 -9.79 -20.20 13.55
C PHE A 263 -10.57 -21.45 14.00
N PRO A 264 -11.78 -21.30 14.56
CA PRO A 264 -12.56 -22.43 15.10
C PRO A 264 -12.92 -23.50 14.07
N TYR A 265 -12.97 -23.13 12.78
CA TYR A 265 -13.25 -24.04 11.66
C TYR A 265 -12.08 -24.96 11.30
N ILE A 266 -10.87 -24.72 11.85
CA ILE A 266 -9.72 -25.58 11.64
C ILE A 266 -9.74 -26.70 12.69
N HIS A 267 -10.19 -27.88 12.24
CA HIS A 267 -10.17 -29.09 13.07
C HIS A 267 -8.78 -29.71 13.10
N THR A 268 -8.17 -29.87 11.92
CA THR A 268 -6.80 -30.37 11.71
C THR A 268 -6.02 -29.32 10.92
N PRO A 269 -4.92 -28.79 11.47
CA PRO A 269 -4.10 -27.81 10.76
C PRO A 269 -3.46 -28.42 9.50
N SER A 270 -3.19 -27.61 8.48
CA SER A 270 -2.34 -28.04 7.37
C SER A 270 -0.86 -28.11 7.82
N PRO A 271 0.01 -28.88 7.15
CA PRO A 271 1.41 -28.97 7.55
C PRO A 271 2.12 -27.60 7.64
N LEU A 272 1.79 -26.65 6.76
CA LEU A 272 2.31 -25.28 6.81
C LEU A 272 1.83 -24.52 8.07
N GLN A 273 0.58 -24.75 8.49
CA GLN A 273 0.00 -24.20 9.71
C GLN A 273 0.62 -24.82 10.97
N GLU A 274 0.94 -26.12 10.95
CA GLU A 274 1.67 -26.81 12.03
C GLU A 274 3.06 -26.19 12.21
N VAL A 275 3.84 -26.08 11.13
CA VAL A 275 5.16 -25.42 11.16
C VAL A 275 5.04 -23.99 11.70
N SER A 276 4.05 -23.23 11.25
CA SER A 276 3.82 -21.85 11.74
C SER A 276 3.44 -21.79 13.23
N THR A 277 2.82 -22.84 13.76
CA THR A 277 2.44 -22.97 15.17
C THR A 277 3.64 -23.38 16.04
N GLU A 278 4.55 -24.18 15.52
CA GLU A 278 5.62 -24.82 16.29
C GLU A 278 6.98 -24.14 16.16
N ILE A 279 7.25 -23.46 15.03
CA ILE A 279 8.56 -22.87 14.73
C ILE A 279 9.07 -21.99 15.87
N GLN A 280 10.34 -22.12 16.23
CA GLN A 280 10.92 -21.34 17.32
C GLN A 280 11.10 -19.89 16.91
N LEU A 281 10.52 -18.97 17.68
CA LEU A 281 10.67 -17.53 17.49
C LEU A 281 11.78 -16.99 18.40
N ASN A 282 12.67 -16.18 17.85
CA ASN A 282 13.66 -15.47 18.64
C ASN A 282 12.97 -14.44 19.52
N LYS A 283 13.59 -14.13 20.66
CA LYS A 283 13.12 -13.08 21.59
C LYS A 283 13.66 -11.69 21.28
N ILE A 284 14.77 -11.59 20.54
CA ILE A 284 15.42 -10.32 20.16
C ILE A 284 15.72 -10.32 18.65
N GLY A 285 15.78 -9.14 18.02
CA GLY A 285 16.18 -8.96 16.62
C GLY A 285 15.04 -9.12 15.60
N ALA A 286 15.28 -8.64 14.38
CA ALA A 286 14.36 -8.77 13.26
C ALA A 286 14.21 -10.22 12.82
N GLN A 287 13.06 -10.56 12.22
CA GLN A 287 12.80 -11.89 11.66
C GLN A 287 12.01 -11.76 10.37
N LEU A 288 12.42 -12.50 9.35
CA LEU A 288 11.73 -12.66 8.07
C LEU A 288 11.29 -14.11 7.92
N PHE A 289 10.05 -14.30 7.49
CA PHE A 289 9.49 -15.60 7.16
C PHE A 289 8.98 -15.59 5.72
N ILE A 290 9.25 -16.66 4.97
CA ILE A 290 8.76 -16.85 3.61
C ILE A 290 8.00 -18.18 3.59
N LEU A 291 6.72 -18.12 3.23
CA LEU A 291 5.84 -19.29 3.17
C LEU A 291 5.47 -19.53 1.71
N GLU A 292 6.05 -20.57 1.13
CA GLU A 292 5.84 -21.00 -0.25
C GLU A 292 4.94 -22.24 -0.28
N ASP A 293 3.72 -22.10 -0.80
CA ASP A 293 2.78 -23.22 -0.94
C ASP A 293 1.65 -22.91 -1.94
N LEU A 294 0.94 -23.93 -2.40
CA LEU A 294 -0.13 -23.81 -3.39
C LEU A 294 -1.28 -22.91 -2.91
N THR A 295 -2.06 -22.40 -3.86
CA THR A 295 -3.26 -21.65 -3.51
C THR A 295 -4.27 -22.55 -2.78
N GLY A 296 -4.91 -22.03 -1.73
CA GLY A 296 -5.89 -22.79 -0.94
C GLY A 296 -5.31 -23.78 0.07
N SER A 297 -3.99 -23.80 0.29
CA SER A 297 -3.33 -24.65 1.31
C SER A 297 -3.40 -24.11 2.76
N GLY A 298 -3.93 -22.89 2.93
CA GLY A 298 -4.06 -22.23 4.23
C GLY A 298 -2.91 -21.29 4.61
N LYS A 299 -2.18 -20.75 3.61
CA LYS A 299 -1.11 -19.74 3.82
C LYS A 299 -1.55 -18.54 4.66
N THR A 300 -2.76 -18.04 4.43
CA THR A 300 -3.31 -16.90 5.19
C THR A 300 -3.42 -17.23 6.68
N GLU A 301 -4.01 -18.37 7.03
CA GLU A 301 -4.14 -18.81 8.42
C GLU A 301 -2.79 -19.13 9.06
N ALA A 302 -1.85 -19.69 8.30
CA ALA A 302 -0.47 -19.90 8.74
C ALA A 302 0.22 -18.57 9.08
N ALA A 303 0.13 -17.57 8.20
CA ALA A 303 0.69 -16.23 8.44
C ALA A 303 0.06 -15.52 9.64
N LEU A 304 -1.27 -15.55 9.77
CA LEU A 304 -1.96 -14.91 10.90
C LEU A 304 -1.67 -15.61 12.22
N THR A 305 -1.50 -16.94 12.21
CA THR A 305 -1.05 -17.70 13.38
C THR A 305 0.36 -17.28 13.80
N LEU A 306 1.28 -17.19 12.84
CA LEU A 306 2.64 -16.73 13.09
C LEU A 306 2.67 -15.27 13.57
N ALA A 307 1.89 -14.39 12.95
CA ALA A 307 1.74 -12.99 13.36
C ALA A 307 1.22 -12.88 14.80
N LYS A 308 0.21 -13.68 15.18
CA LYS A 308 -0.28 -13.74 16.55
C LYS A 308 0.80 -14.18 17.54
N ARG A 309 1.63 -15.17 17.19
CA ARG A 309 2.75 -15.61 18.05
C ARG A 309 3.83 -14.51 18.20
N LEU A 310 4.13 -13.79 17.11
CA LEU A 310 5.04 -12.65 17.13
C LEU A 310 4.51 -11.50 17.98
N MET A 311 3.21 -11.20 17.88
CA MET A 311 2.56 -10.19 18.72
C MET A 311 2.55 -10.63 20.19
N SER A 312 2.21 -11.90 20.46
CA SER A 312 2.16 -12.47 21.81
C SER A 312 3.53 -12.50 22.50
N SER A 313 4.63 -12.47 21.74
CA SER A 313 5.99 -12.37 22.27
C SER A 313 6.48 -10.92 22.42
N GLY A 314 5.58 -9.93 22.25
CA GLY A 314 5.89 -8.51 22.42
C GLY A 314 6.68 -7.90 21.26
N ARG A 315 6.78 -8.59 20.11
CA ARG A 315 7.56 -8.09 18.95
C ARG A 315 6.81 -7.09 18.10
N ALA A 316 5.47 -7.15 18.15
CA ALA A 316 4.58 -6.27 17.42
C ALA A 316 3.29 -6.08 18.22
N ASN A 317 2.63 -4.94 18.03
CA ASN A 317 1.34 -4.64 18.64
C ASN A 317 0.18 -4.70 17.63
N GLY A 318 0.49 -4.98 16.37
CA GLY A 318 -0.47 -4.91 15.27
C GLY A 318 -0.01 -5.64 14.02
N ILE A 319 -0.84 -5.57 12.99
CA ILE A 319 -0.61 -6.25 11.70
C ILE A 319 -0.89 -5.25 10.57
N PHE A 320 -0.02 -5.21 9.56
CA PHE A 320 -0.39 -4.67 8.27
C PHE A 320 -0.34 -5.79 7.22
N TYR A 321 -1.50 -6.11 6.65
CA TYR A 321 -1.66 -7.13 5.62
C TYR A 321 -1.72 -6.44 4.25
N ALA A 322 -0.66 -6.59 3.47
CA ALA A 322 -0.45 -5.97 2.17
C ALA A 322 -0.76 -6.94 1.03
N LEU A 323 -1.58 -6.50 0.08
CA LEU A 323 -2.05 -7.31 -1.05
C LEU A 323 -1.79 -6.65 -2.41
N PRO A 324 -1.74 -7.43 -3.51
CA PRO A 324 -1.44 -6.89 -4.83
C PRO A 324 -2.54 -6.01 -5.43
N THR A 325 -3.82 -6.21 -5.06
CA THR A 325 -4.96 -5.48 -5.63
C THR A 325 -5.99 -5.09 -4.57
N MET A 326 -6.87 -4.16 -4.92
CA MET A 326 -7.94 -3.71 -4.02
C MET A 326 -8.99 -4.81 -3.77
N ALA A 327 -9.29 -5.62 -4.78
CA ALA A 327 -10.28 -6.69 -4.66
C ALA A 327 -9.84 -7.74 -3.63
N THR A 328 -8.57 -8.15 -3.69
CA THR A 328 -8.01 -9.07 -2.70
C THR A 328 -7.99 -8.43 -1.31
N ALA A 329 -7.68 -7.13 -1.20
CA ALA A 329 -7.71 -6.41 0.07
C ALA A 329 -9.09 -6.36 0.73
N ASN A 330 -10.17 -6.19 -0.04
CA ASN A 330 -11.55 -6.21 0.49
C ASN A 330 -11.92 -7.59 1.05
N ALA A 331 -11.59 -8.65 0.32
CA ALA A 331 -11.83 -10.02 0.77
C ALA A 331 -11.05 -10.31 2.07
N MET A 332 -9.79 -9.85 2.14
CA MET A 332 -8.96 -10.04 3.33
C MET A 332 -9.41 -9.19 4.52
N TYR A 333 -9.94 -7.98 4.28
CA TYR A 333 -10.54 -7.15 5.33
C TYR A 333 -11.67 -7.88 6.05
N SER A 334 -12.59 -8.47 5.27
CA SER A 334 -13.71 -9.24 5.82
C SER A 334 -13.22 -10.42 6.69
N ARG A 335 -12.18 -11.12 6.25
CA ARG A 335 -11.57 -12.21 7.04
C ARG A 335 -10.89 -11.72 8.32
N LEU A 336 -10.27 -10.53 8.29
CA LEU A 336 -9.60 -9.97 9.47
C LEU A 336 -10.58 -9.42 10.51
N VAL A 337 -11.77 -8.97 10.10
CA VAL A 337 -12.86 -8.61 11.03
C VAL A 337 -13.18 -9.79 11.97
N ASP A 338 -13.27 -11.01 11.44
CA ASP A 338 -13.58 -12.23 12.22
C ASP A 338 -12.47 -12.68 13.17
N VAL A 339 -11.25 -12.17 12.98
CA VAL A 339 -10.04 -12.54 13.74
C VAL A 339 -9.65 -11.42 14.72
N LEU A 340 -10.03 -10.17 14.45
CA LEU A 340 -9.59 -8.98 15.20
C LEU A 340 -9.77 -9.12 16.71
N SER A 341 -10.95 -9.54 17.16
CA SER A 341 -11.26 -9.69 18.59
C SER A 341 -10.43 -10.77 19.29
N LYS A 342 -9.89 -11.74 18.53
CA LYS A 342 -9.06 -12.85 19.04
C LYS A 342 -7.58 -12.48 19.11
N LEU A 343 -7.15 -11.40 18.45
CA LEU A 343 -5.77 -10.91 18.49
C LEU A 343 -5.44 -10.19 19.80
N TYR A 344 -6.44 -9.64 20.49
CA TYR A 344 -6.26 -8.78 21.66
C TYR A 344 -6.98 -9.34 22.90
N LEU A 345 -6.69 -8.78 24.08
CA LEU A 345 -7.38 -9.13 25.32
C LEU A 345 -8.83 -8.65 25.28
N PRO A 346 -9.78 -9.41 25.89
CA PRO A 346 -11.17 -8.98 26.04
C PRO A 346 -11.27 -7.57 26.63
N GLY A 347 -12.15 -6.73 26.08
CA GLY A 347 -12.31 -5.32 26.48
C GLY A 347 -11.33 -4.35 25.81
N SER A 348 -10.30 -4.83 25.11
CA SER A 348 -9.49 -3.98 24.21
C SER A 348 -10.34 -3.50 23.03
N LYS A 349 -10.07 -2.28 22.54
CA LYS A 349 -10.76 -1.68 21.39
C LYS A 349 -9.78 -1.40 20.25
N PRO A 350 -9.23 -2.44 19.60
CA PRO A 350 -8.29 -2.26 18.51
C PRO A 350 -8.96 -1.60 17.30
N SER A 351 -8.22 -0.75 16.61
CA SER A 351 -8.64 -0.15 15.35
C SER A 351 -8.34 -1.07 14.16
N LEU A 352 -9.28 -1.14 13.21
CA LEU A 352 -9.13 -1.90 11.97
C LEU A 352 -9.48 -1.02 10.77
N ILE A 353 -8.56 -0.89 9.81
CA ILE A 353 -8.74 -0.06 8.62
C ILE A 353 -8.47 -0.81 7.30
N LEU A 354 -9.18 -0.37 6.27
CA LEU A 354 -8.94 -0.74 4.88
C LEU A 354 -8.18 0.40 4.21
N ALA A 355 -6.95 0.15 3.77
CA ALA A 355 -6.00 1.13 3.24
C ALA A 355 -5.79 0.94 1.73
N HIS A 356 -6.67 1.54 0.92
CA HIS A 356 -6.45 1.74 -0.51
C HIS A 356 -7.17 3.00 -0.98
N SER A 357 -6.89 3.47 -2.19
CA SER A 357 -7.40 4.76 -2.71
C SER A 357 -8.93 4.86 -2.85
N ARG A 358 -9.68 3.80 -2.50
CA ARG A 358 -11.16 3.75 -2.53
C ARG A 358 -11.77 3.41 -1.16
N SER A 359 -11.01 3.43 -0.07
CA SER A 359 -11.51 3.01 1.25
C SER A 359 -12.65 3.88 1.80
N ARG A 360 -12.62 5.20 1.55
CA ARG A 360 -13.69 6.14 1.93
C ARG A 360 -15.05 5.81 1.29
N LEU A 361 -15.05 5.14 0.14
CA LEU A 361 -16.28 4.74 -0.58
C LEU A 361 -16.93 3.50 0.01
N MET A 362 -16.21 2.77 0.86
CA MET A 362 -16.72 1.60 1.57
C MET A 362 -17.06 1.90 3.02
N GLU A 363 -17.10 3.18 3.43
CA GLU A 363 -17.57 3.58 4.77
C GLU A 363 -19.01 3.12 5.05
N GLY A 364 -19.87 3.07 4.02
CA GLY A 364 -21.21 2.47 4.11
C GLY A 364 -21.21 0.93 4.23
N PHE A 365 -20.13 0.25 3.83
CA PHE A 365 -19.95 -1.20 3.98
C PHE A 365 -19.38 -1.53 5.37
N THR A 366 -18.40 -0.76 5.86
CA THR A 366 -17.88 -0.91 7.22
C THR A 366 -18.92 -0.56 8.27
N SER A 367 -19.73 0.50 8.09
CA SER A 367 -20.80 0.81 9.05
C SER A 367 -21.84 -0.32 9.16
N LYS A 368 -22.25 -0.92 8.04
CA LYS A 368 -23.18 -2.07 8.01
C LYS A 368 -22.60 -3.35 8.64
N ILE A 369 -21.30 -3.61 8.46
CA ILE A 369 -20.61 -4.74 9.12
C ILE A 369 -20.58 -4.54 10.64
N TRP A 370 -20.25 -3.32 11.10
CA TRP A 370 -20.24 -2.99 12.52
C TRP A 370 -21.64 -2.99 13.15
N ASP A 371 -22.65 -2.47 12.44
CA ASP A 371 -24.06 -2.53 12.86
C ASP A 371 -24.56 -3.97 13.02
N ASN A 372 -24.15 -4.88 12.14
CA ASN A 372 -24.53 -6.30 12.21
C ASN A 372 -23.79 -7.07 13.32
N LEU A 373 -22.53 -6.73 13.61
CA LEU A 373 -21.77 -7.29 14.73
C LEU A 373 -22.29 -6.82 16.10
N LEU A 374 -22.82 -5.59 16.18
CA LEU A 374 -23.36 -5.00 17.41
C LEU A 374 -24.81 -5.39 17.72
N LYS A 375 -25.58 -5.88 16.74
CA LYS A 375 -26.93 -6.45 16.95
C LYS A 375 -26.94 -7.75 17.78
N GLY A 376 -25.77 -8.34 18.06
CA GLY A 376 -25.61 -9.55 18.88
C GLY A 376 -25.56 -9.32 20.39
N SER A 377 -25.50 -8.07 20.86
CA SER A 377 -25.52 -7.73 22.29
C SER A 377 -26.68 -6.80 22.58
N SER A 378 -27.76 -7.35 23.13
CA SER A 378 -28.91 -6.59 23.62
C SER A 378 -28.50 -5.66 24.76
N GLU A 379 -28.99 -4.42 24.67
CA GLU A 379 -28.80 -3.25 25.57
C GLU A 379 -27.58 -2.39 25.27
N PHE A 380 -27.74 -1.28 24.52
CA PHE A 380 -27.09 0.01 24.82
C PHE A 380 -27.80 1.16 24.05
N ASN A 381 -27.94 2.30 24.75
CA ASN A 381 -28.66 3.53 24.38
C ASN A 381 -28.04 4.29 23.19
N ASN A 382 -28.84 5.21 22.62
CA ASN A 382 -28.55 6.17 21.53
C ASN A 382 -27.37 7.14 21.81
N GLU A 383 -26.16 6.62 21.95
CA GLU A 383 -24.91 7.37 21.76
C GLU A 383 -24.18 6.77 20.56
N THR A 384 -23.75 7.59 19.61
CA THR A 384 -22.95 7.15 18.46
C THR A 384 -21.79 6.28 18.96
N PRO A 385 -21.64 5.02 18.51
CA PRO A 385 -20.68 4.10 19.11
C PRO A 385 -19.27 4.68 19.03
N VAL A 386 -18.58 4.79 20.18
CA VAL A 386 -17.18 5.23 20.33
C VAL A 386 -16.22 4.53 19.34
N TYR A 387 -16.59 3.32 18.88
CA TYR A 387 -15.88 2.55 17.86
C TYR A 387 -15.81 3.25 16.48
N ALA A 388 -16.89 3.91 16.05
CA ALA A 388 -16.90 4.73 14.84
C ALA A 388 -15.94 5.92 14.96
N GLY A 389 -15.77 6.48 16.17
CA GLY A 389 -14.85 7.59 16.44
C GLY A 389 -13.36 7.21 16.31
N CYS A 390 -12.96 6.04 16.83
CA CYS A 390 -11.57 5.57 16.76
C CYS A 390 -11.14 5.25 15.32
N ALA A 391 -11.98 4.54 14.55
CA ALA A 391 -11.72 4.26 13.15
C ALA A 391 -11.79 5.52 12.27
N SER A 392 -12.70 6.46 12.60
CA SER A 392 -12.86 7.72 11.87
C SER A 392 -11.58 8.57 11.90
N TRP A 393 -10.88 8.69 13.04
CA TRP A 393 -9.65 9.47 13.10
C TRP A 393 -8.55 8.96 12.15
N PHE A 394 -8.43 7.63 11.99
CA PHE A 394 -7.48 7.01 11.06
C PHE A 394 -7.99 7.03 9.60
N ALA A 395 -9.30 6.97 9.39
CA ALA A 395 -9.94 6.98 8.07
C ALA A 395 -10.06 8.39 7.46
N GLU A 396 -9.98 9.44 8.28
CA GLU A 396 -9.96 10.85 7.86
C GLU A 396 -8.92 11.11 6.76
N SER A 397 -7.80 10.39 6.75
CA SER A 397 -6.76 10.53 5.73
C SER A 397 -6.08 9.20 5.40
N SER A 398 -5.84 8.95 4.12
CA SER A 398 -4.96 7.87 3.64
C SER A 398 -3.56 7.90 4.31
N LYS A 399 -3.10 9.09 4.73
CA LYS A 399 -1.83 9.33 5.43
C LYS A 399 -1.80 8.71 6.83
N LYS A 400 -2.95 8.60 7.49
CA LYS A 400 -3.09 8.06 8.85
C LYS A 400 -3.41 6.57 8.88
N ALA A 401 -3.78 5.98 7.75
CA ALA A 401 -4.32 4.61 7.71
C ALA A 401 -3.35 3.58 8.32
N LEU A 402 -2.05 3.69 8.06
CA LEU A 402 -1.07 2.74 8.61
C LEU A 402 -0.83 2.87 10.12
N LEU A 403 -1.33 3.93 10.77
CA LEU A 403 -1.22 4.11 12.21
C LEU A 403 -2.25 3.29 13.00
N ALA A 404 -3.33 2.80 12.34
CA ALA A 404 -4.31 1.92 12.96
C ALA A 404 -3.67 0.59 13.41
N ASP A 405 -4.17 -0.04 14.48
CA ASP A 405 -3.59 -1.25 15.07
C ASP A 405 -3.48 -2.39 14.06
N VAL A 406 -4.58 -2.65 13.34
CA VAL A 406 -4.65 -3.61 12.24
C VAL A 406 -5.03 -2.88 10.95
N GLY A 407 -4.27 -3.09 9.89
CA GLY A 407 -4.55 -2.55 8.56
C GLY A 407 -4.52 -3.62 7.49
N VAL A 408 -5.43 -3.50 6.51
CA VAL A 408 -5.43 -4.31 5.29
C VAL A 408 -5.40 -3.37 4.12
N GLY A 409 -4.49 -3.55 3.16
CA GLY A 409 -4.37 -2.59 2.08
C GLY A 409 -3.61 -3.09 0.88
N THR A 410 -3.50 -2.25 -0.15
CA THR A 410 -2.57 -2.56 -1.23
C THR A 410 -1.14 -2.38 -0.76
N ILE A 411 -0.22 -3.19 -1.30
CA ILE A 411 1.21 -3.08 -1.02
C ILE A 411 1.76 -1.68 -1.31
N ASP A 412 1.19 -0.97 -2.29
CA ASP A 412 1.53 0.40 -2.65
C ASP A 412 1.52 1.34 -1.42
N GLN A 413 0.57 1.17 -0.49
CA GLN A 413 0.51 2.01 0.72
C GLN A 413 1.75 1.87 1.60
N ALA A 414 2.35 0.68 1.66
CA ALA A 414 3.58 0.44 2.40
C ALA A 414 4.82 0.86 1.61
N LEU A 415 4.86 0.61 0.29
CA LEU A 415 5.98 1.01 -0.57
C LEU A 415 6.18 2.53 -0.60
N MET A 416 5.10 3.31 -0.52
CA MET A 416 5.17 4.77 -0.36
C MET A 416 5.98 5.22 0.86
N GLY A 417 6.22 4.36 1.86
CA GLY A 417 7.07 4.65 3.01
C GLY A 417 8.56 4.74 2.68
N VAL A 418 9.03 4.10 1.61
CA VAL A 418 10.44 4.12 1.17
C VAL A 418 10.69 4.94 -0.09
N LEU A 419 9.65 5.60 -0.59
CA LEU A 419 9.66 6.46 -1.77
C LEU A 419 9.57 7.95 -1.38
N GLN A 420 9.91 8.84 -2.31
CA GLN A 420 9.94 10.29 -2.10
C GLN A 420 8.53 10.94 -2.04
N PHE A 421 7.58 10.32 -1.35
CA PHE A 421 6.25 10.89 -1.10
C PHE A 421 6.22 11.77 0.15
N ARG A 422 5.40 12.82 0.11
CA ARG A 422 5.05 13.60 1.29
C ARG A 422 4.39 12.68 2.33
N HIS A 423 4.81 12.81 3.58
CA HIS A 423 4.36 11.98 4.70
C HIS A 423 4.71 10.48 4.58
N ASN A 424 5.81 10.13 3.92
CA ASN A 424 6.38 8.78 4.00
C ASN A 424 6.76 8.39 5.45
N ASN A 425 7.20 9.36 6.25
CA ASN A 425 7.51 9.24 7.67
C ASN A 425 6.35 8.68 8.52
N LEU A 426 5.11 9.12 8.29
CA LEU A 426 3.93 8.59 8.98
C LEU A 426 3.66 7.12 8.64
N ARG A 427 3.94 6.72 7.39
CA ARG A 427 3.79 5.33 6.94
C ARG A 427 4.81 4.43 7.63
N LEU A 428 6.07 4.88 7.70
CA LEU A 428 7.13 4.16 8.42
C LEU A 428 6.82 4.05 9.92
N LEU A 429 6.34 5.12 10.55
CA LEU A 429 5.88 5.10 11.94
C LEU A 429 4.77 4.06 12.16
N GLY A 430 3.79 4.01 11.26
CA GLY A 430 2.71 3.02 11.31
C GLY A 430 3.21 1.58 11.18
N LEU A 431 4.25 1.34 10.37
CA LEU A 431 4.77 -0.01 10.12
C LEU A 431 5.80 -0.48 11.16
N GLU A 432 6.50 0.42 11.87
CA GLU A 432 7.62 0.11 12.77
C GLU A 432 7.30 -1.00 13.80
N LYS A 433 6.08 -1.00 14.35
CA LYS A 433 5.65 -1.92 15.42
C LYS A 433 4.65 -2.97 14.97
N LYS A 434 4.51 -3.20 13.66
CA LYS A 434 3.55 -4.17 13.10
C LYS A 434 4.24 -5.39 12.53
N VAL A 435 3.54 -6.52 12.55
CA VAL A 435 3.87 -7.63 11.66
C VAL A 435 3.47 -7.22 10.25
N PHE A 436 4.46 -7.10 9.36
CA PHE A 436 4.25 -6.77 7.97
C PHE A 436 4.07 -8.05 7.16
N ILE A 437 2.86 -8.29 6.67
CA ILE A 437 2.50 -9.49 5.89
C ILE A 437 2.29 -9.06 4.45
N VAL A 438 3.00 -9.69 3.51
CA VAL A 438 2.84 -9.42 2.08
C VAL A 438 2.36 -10.68 1.38
N ASP A 439 1.20 -10.59 0.75
CA ASP A 439 0.61 -11.69 0.01
C ASP A 439 0.96 -11.65 -1.47
N GLU A 440 0.96 -12.83 -2.10
CA GLU A 440 1.23 -13.05 -3.54
C GLU A 440 2.46 -12.31 -4.07
N VAL A 441 3.59 -12.44 -3.36
CA VAL A 441 4.83 -11.69 -3.66
C VAL A 441 5.39 -11.95 -5.06
N HIS A 442 5.06 -13.08 -5.68
CA HIS A 442 5.43 -13.39 -7.06
C HIS A 442 4.80 -12.44 -8.09
N ALA A 443 3.69 -11.77 -7.76
CA ALA A 443 2.95 -10.92 -8.71
C ALA A 443 3.62 -9.56 -8.93
N TYR A 444 4.68 -9.23 -8.19
CA TYR A 444 5.36 -7.95 -8.26
C TYR A 444 6.41 -7.93 -9.38
N ASP A 445 6.35 -6.88 -10.20
CA ASP A 445 7.31 -6.67 -11.28
C ASP A 445 8.70 -6.27 -10.74
N ALA A 446 9.67 -6.11 -11.66
CA ALA A 446 11.04 -5.76 -11.29
C ALA A 446 11.16 -4.41 -10.56
N TYR A 447 10.25 -3.46 -10.82
CA TYR A 447 10.20 -2.15 -10.18
C TYR A 447 9.75 -2.27 -8.73
N MET A 448 8.54 -2.83 -8.52
CA MET A 448 7.97 -3.08 -7.20
C MET A 448 8.85 -4.02 -6.36
N GLY A 449 9.48 -5.02 -6.99
CA GLY A 449 10.42 -5.90 -6.33
C GLY A 449 11.60 -5.15 -5.72
N LYS A 450 12.15 -4.14 -6.43
CA LYS A 450 13.23 -3.31 -5.91
C LYS A 450 12.79 -2.40 -4.76
N GLU A 451 11.56 -1.90 -4.81
CA GLU A 451 10.98 -1.12 -3.71
C GLU A 451 10.73 -2.00 -2.47
N LEU A 452 10.21 -3.21 -2.67
CA LEU A 452 9.97 -4.18 -1.60
C LEU A 452 11.29 -4.61 -0.93
N GLU A 453 12.36 -4.82 -1.69
CA GLU A 453 13.70 -5.06 -1.13
C GLU A 453 14.09 -3.94 -0.13
N GLN A 454 13.95 -2.68 -0.52
CA GLN A 454 14.29 -1.55 0.37
C GLN A 454 13.37 -1.50 1.59
N LEU A 455 12.07 -1.72 1.42
CA LEU A 455 11.12 -1.76 2.53
C LEU A 455 11.45 -2.89 3.50
N ILE A 456 11.81 -4.08 3.01
CA ILE A 456 12.27 -5.20 3.84
C ILE A 456 13.50 -4.80 4.66
N SER A 457 14.51 -4.19 4.02
CA SER A 457 15.72 -3.73 4.73
C SER A 457 15.38 -2.71 5.83
N VAL A 458 14.53 -1.73 5.54
CA VAL A 458 14.16 -0.66 6.49
C VAL A 458 13.34 -1.21 7.65
N LEU A 459 12.34 -2.04 7.38
CA LEU A 459 11.53 -2.67 8.44
C LEU A 459 12.35 -3.63 9.30
N ALA A 460 13.26 -4.39 8.70
CA ALA A 460 14.21 -5.22 9.42
C ALA A 460 15.15 -4.36 10.31
N TYR A 461 15.57 -3.19 9.84
CA TYR A 461 16.37 -2.25 10.64
C TYR A 461 15.61 -1.75 11.89
N TYR A 462 14.30 -1.55 11.77
CA TYR A 462 13.42 -1.20 12.91
C TYR A 462 13.06 -2.41 13.79
N GLY A 463 13.42 -3.63 13.38
CA GLY A 463 13.11 -4.85 14.11
C GLY A 463 11.69 -5.37 13.88
N ALA A 464 10.96 -4.83 12.90
CA ALA A 464 9.61 -5.27 12.57
C ALA A 464 9.63 -6.71 11.99
N PRO A 465 8.74 -7.61 12.42
CA PRO A 465 8.62 -8.94 11.82
C PRO A 465 8.00 -8.88 10.43
N ILE A 466 8.55 -9.64 9.48
CA ILE A 466 8.10 -9.67 8.08
C ILE A 466 7.68 -11.08 7.70
N ILE A 467 6.53 -11.23 7.03
CA ILE A 467 6.02 -12.50 6.50
C ILE A 467 5.70 -12.31 5.02
N LEU A 468 6.33 -13.09 4.15
CA LEU A 468 6.11 -13.09 2.71
C LEU A 468 5.39 -14.38 2.30
N LEU A 469 4.29 -14.25 1.57
CA LEU A 469 3.51 -15.38 1.05
C LEU A 469 3.63 -15.45 -0.46
N SER A 470 3.82 -16.66 -0.99
CA SER A 470 3.80 -16.87 -2.43
C SER A 470 3.41 -18.29 -2.81
N ALA A 471 2.77 -18.46 -3.97
CA ALA A 471 2.59 -19.76 -4.59
C ALA A 471 3.71 -20.12 -5.58
N THR A 472 4.28 -19.14 -6.28
CA THR A 472 5.10 -19.37 -7.48
C THR A 472 6.38 -18.52 -7.52
N MET A 473 6.95 -18.21 -6.35
CA MET A 473 8.18 -17.40 -6.27
C MET A 473 9.39 -18.17 -6.81
N SER A 474 10.24 -17.51 -7.61
CA SER A 474 11.50 -18.10 -8.07
C SER A 474 12.59 -18.07 -6.99
N GLN A 475 13.60 -18.92 -7.12
CA GLN A 475 14.78 -18.88 -6.26
C GLN A 475 15.49 -17.53 -6.30
N THR A 476 15.57 -16.91 -7.48
CA THR A 476 16.16 -15.57 -7.65
C THR A 476 15.43 -14.54 -6.80
N GLN A 477 14.10 -14.50 -6.83
CA GLN A 477 13.30 -13.58 -6.01
C GLN A 477 13.49 -13.86 -4.51
N ARG A 478 13.46 -15.14 -4.11
CA ARG A 478 13.68 -15.54 -2.72
C ARG A 478 15.03 -15.05 -2.19
N THR A 479 16.10 -15.27 -2.95
CA THR A 479 17.46 -14.85 -2.61
C THR A 479 17.57 -13.32 -2.53
N GLN A 480 16.90 -12.58 -3.41
CA GLN A 480 16.88 -11.11 -3.37
C GLN A 480 16.26 -10.60 -2.07
N TYR A 481 15.10 -11.13 -1.66
CA TYR A 481 14.43 -10.70 -0.43
C TYR A 481 15.19 -11.11 0.83
N LEU A 482 15.76 -12.33 0.86
CA LEU A 482 16.64 -12.76 1.95
C LEU A 482 17.89 -11.88 2.06
N SER A 483 18.51 -11.54 0.93
CA SER A 483 19.68 -10.66 0.89
C SER A 483 19.35 -9.25 1.38
N ALA A 484 18.21 -8.71 0.99
CA ALA A 484 17.74 -7.40 1.44
C ALA A 484 17.47 -7.38 2.96
N PHE A 485 16.95 -8.47 3.53
CA PHE A 485 16.78 -8.63 4.97
C PHE A 485 18.13 -8.75 5.69
N GLN A 486 19.04 -9.57 5.19
CA GLN A 486 20.35 -9.80 5.81
C GLN A 486 21.28 -8.57 5.72
N SER A 487 21.12 -7.71 4.71
CA SER A 487 22.00 -6.55 4.51
C SER A 487 22.01 -5.54 5.66
N VAL A 488 21.01 -5.58 6.55
CA VAL A 488 20.94 -4.72 7.74
C VAL A 488 21.33 -5.44 9.04
N LEU A 489 21.53 -6.76 8.99
CA LEU A 489 22.00 -7.54 10.12
C LEU A 489 23.54 -7.50 10.16
N SER A 490 24.12 -7.40 11.36
CA SER A 490 25.59 -7.38 11.55
C SER A 490 26.22 -8.77 11.49
N VAL A 491 25.65 -9.68 10.70
CA VAL A 491 26.02 -11.10 10.65
C VAL A 491 26.55 -11.39 9.25
N GLU A 492 27.78 -11.89 9.17
CA GLU A 492 28.27 -12.40 7.89
C GLU A 492 27.42 -13.60 7.47
N PRO A 493 26.98 -13.68 6.20
CA PRO A 493 26.20 -14.81 5.72
C PRO A 493 26.97 -16.10 6.02
N SER A 494 26.37 -17.03 6.76
CA SER A 494 26.93 -18.37 6.92
C SER A 494 27.08 -19.00 5.53
N LYS A 495 28.29 -19.50 5.19
CA LYS A 495 28.53 -20.18 3.91
C LYS A 495 27.66 -21.44 3.72
N ASP A 496 27.12 -21.98 4.81
CA ASP A 496 26.21 -23.15 4.83
C ASP A 496 24.72 -22.76 4.78
N SER A 497 24.38 -21.54 4.33
CA SER A 497 22.97 -21.12 4.26
C SER A 497 22.21 -21.98 3.23
N ASP A 498 21.19 -22.70 3.68
CA ASP A 498 20.36 -23.64 2.92
C ASP A 498 19.38 -22.95 1.94
N VAL A 499 19.83 -21.85 1.31
CA VAL A 499 19.05 -20.99 0.42
C VAL A 499 18.80 -21.66 -0.93
N GLU A 500 19.62 -22.63 -1.31
CA GLU A 500 19.60 -23.29 -2.62
C GLU A 500 18.61 -24.46 -2.72
N THR A 501 17.86 -24.78 -1.65
CA THR A 501 16.89 -25.89 -1.71
C THR A 501 15.85 -25.71 -2.82
N LEU A 502 15.59 -26.80 -3.55
CA LEU A 502 14.56 -26.91 -4.58
C LEU A 502 13.24 -27.47 -4.03
N SER A 503 13.13 -27.71 -2.72
CA SER A 503 11.90 -28.21 -2.12
C SER A 503 10.72 -27.25 -2.31
N TYR A 504 9.54 -27.84 -2.45
CA TYR A 504 8.26 -27.14 -2.49
C TYR A 504 7.16 -28.12 -2.03
N PRO A 505 6.25 -27.74 -1.12
CA PRO A 505 6.18 -26.47 -0.39
C PRO A 505 7.38 -26.22 0.54
N LEU A 506 7.61 -24.96 0.89
CA LEU A 506 8.76 -24.56 1.72
C LEU A 506 8.40 -23.46 2.72
N PHE A 507 8.91 -23.60 3.94
CA PHE A 507 8.91 -22.55 4.95
C PHE A 507 10.36 -22.09 5.18
N THR A 508 10.66 -20.83 4.92
CA THR A 508 11.99 -20.25 5.19
C THR A 508 11.89 -19.26 6.34
N LYS A 509 12.81 -19.35 7.29
CA LYS A 509 13.00 -18.40 8.38
C LYS A 509 14.38 -17.76 8.24
N ALA A 510 14.47 -16.45 8.38
CA ALA A 510 15.72 -15.71 8.43
C ALA A 510 15.73 -14.77 9.64
N ASP A 511 16.83 -14.79 10.40
CA ASP A 511 17.06 -13.93 11.56
C ASP A 511 18.58 -13.73 11.79
N SER A 512 18.95 -13.20 12.96
CA SER A 512 20.36 -12.98 13.33
C SER A 512 21.19 -14.27 13.48
N ASN A 513 20.56 -15.44 13.56
CA ASN A 513 21.24 -16.74 13.68
C ASN A 513 21.48 -17.38 12.30
N GLY A 514 20.90 -16.85 11.23
CA GLY A 514 21.07 -17.37 9.86
C GLY A 514 19.74 -17.59 9.14
N ILE A 515 19.78 -18.45 8.13
CA ILE A 515 18.62 -18.86 7.34
C ILE A 515 18.36 -20.35 7.58
N GLU A 516 17.11 -20.67 7.89
CA GLU A 516 16.60 -22.02 8.08
C GLU A 516 15.52 -22.29 7.02
N SER A 517 15.73 -23.32 6.18
CA SER A 517 14.79 -23.75 5.15
C SER A 517 14.16 -25.09 5.55
N ILE A 518 12.84 -25.12 5.73
CA ILE A 518 12.10 -26.28 6.22
C ILE A 518 11.16 -26.76 5.10
N PRO A 519 11.45 -27.88 4.43
CA PRO A 519 10.51 -28.52 3.51
C PRO A 519 9.21 -28.86 4.22
N VAL A 520 8.08 -28.52 3.62
CA VAL A 520 6.75 -28.74 4.21
C VAL A 520 6.02 -29.80 3.39
N LEU A 521 5.35 -30.74 4.04
CA LEU A 521 4.54 -31.73 3.36
C LEU A 521 3.30 -31.07 2.74
N SER A 522 2.90 -31.47 1.52
CA SER A 522 1.61 -31.08 0.97
C SER A 522 0.54 -32.11 1.30
N ASN A 523 -0.66 -31.63 1.61
CA ASN A 523 -1.83 -32.45 1.87
C ASN A 523 -2.80 -32.51 0.68
N ARG A 524 -2.46 -31.91 -0.48
CA ARG A 524 -3.32 -31.84 -1.67
C ARG A 524 -2.52 -32.04 -2.96
N PRO A 525 -2.04 -33.26 -3.23
CA PRO A 525 -1.43 -33.55 -4.52
C PRO A 525 -2.47 -33.38 -5.63
N ARG A 526 -2.08 -32.72 -6.72
CA ARG A 526 -2.90 -32.52 -7.91
C ARG A 526 -2.09 -32.92 -9.12
N ASN A 527 -2.66 -33.81 -9.94
CA ASN A 527 -2.12 -34.14 -11.24
C ASN A 527 -3.08 -33.60 -12.30
N ILE A 528 -2.59 -32.72 -13.15
CA ILE A 528 -3.37 -32.06 -14.19
C ILE A 528 -2.75 -32.39 -15.54
N ASP A 529 -3.50 -33.03 -16.41
CA ASP A 529 -3.04 -33.35 -17.74
C ASP A 529 -3.01 -32.08 -18.61
N VAL A 530 -2.05 -32.00 -19.53
CA VAL A 530 -1.94 -30.86 -20.45
C VAL A 530 -2.35 -31.27 -21.85
N SER A 531 -3.26 -30.50 -22.44
CA SER A 531 -3.72 -30.68 -23.83
C SER A 531 -3.50 -29.40 -24.62
N TRP A 532 -3.30 -29.52 -25.94
CA TRP A 532 -2.95 -28.41 -26.82
C TRP A 532 -4.03 -28.17 -27.87
N LEU A 533 -4.48 -26.91 -27.97
CA LEU A 533 -5.35 -26.41 -29.03
C LEU A 533 -4.57 -25.44 -29.92
N SER A 534 -4.82 -25.48 -31.22
CA SER A 534 -4.03 -24.74 -32.21
C SER A 534 -4.79 -23.64 -32.94
N SER A 535 -6.10 -23.50 -32.67
CA SER A 535 -6.91 -22.44 -33.24
C SER A 535 -8.10 -22.07 -32.35
N GLU A 536 -8.58 -20.83 -32.50
CA GLU A 536 -9.77 -20.33 -31.80
C GLU A 536 -11.01 -21.16 -32.14
N LYS A 537 -11.13 -21.59 -33.40
CA LYS A 537 -12.22 -22.46 -33.87
C LYS A 537 -12.28 -23.78 -33.09
N GLN A 538 -11.13 -24.42 -32.85
CA GLN A 538 -11.07 -25.65 -32.06
C GLN A 538 -11.53 -25.41 -30.62
N CYS A 539 -11.20 -24.25 -30.03
CA CYS A 539 -11.66 -23.90 -28.69
C CYS A 539 -13.18 -23.75 -28.65
N ILE A 540 -13.77 -23.02 -29.61
CA ILE A 540 -15.22 -22.83 -29.71
C ILE A 540 -15.95 -24.17 -29.88
N GLU A 541 -15.47 -25.04 -30.77
CA GLU A 541 -16.05 -26.37 -30.98
C GLU A 541 -16.00 -27.21 -29.69
N TYR A 542 -14.87 -27.19 -28.98
CA TYR A 542 -14.69 -27.87 -27.71
C TYR A 542 -15.64 -27.34 -26.62
N ILE A 543 -15.73 -26.02 -26.47
CA ILE A 543 -16.62 -25.37 -25.49
C ILE A 543 -18.07 -25.78 -25.75
N ILE A 544 -18.52 -25.73 -26.99
CA ILE A 544 -19.89 -26.08 -27.36
C ILE A 544 -20.16 -27.55 -27.04
N GLU A 545 -19.25 -28.47 -27.37
CA GLU A 545 -19.37 -29.89 -27.06
C GLU A 545 -19.53 -30.13 -25.54
N LYS A 546 -18.59 -29.60 -24.73
CA LYS A 546 -18.57 -29.83 -23.28
C LYS A 546 -19.74 -29.14 -22.56
N ALA A 547 -20.05 -27.91 -22.92
CA ALA A 547 -21.19 -27.20 -22.33
C ALA A 547 -22.53 -27.88 -22.67
N SER A 548 -22.68 -28.42 -23.89
CA SER A 548 -23.86 -29.18 -24.28
C SER A 548 -24.01 -30.51 -23.51
N SER A 549 -22.88 -31.09 -23.05
CA SER A 549 -22.88 -32.23 -22.14
C SER A 549 -23.13 -31.87 -20.67
N GLY A 550 -23.41 -30.60 -20.37
CA GLY A 550 -23.68 -30.12 -19.01
C GLY A 550 -22.45 -29.76 -18.19
N LYS A 551 -21.23 -29.85 -18.74
CA LYS A 551 -20.01 -29.44 -18.03
C LYS A 551 -19.86 -27.91 -17.99
N SER A 552 -19.36 -27.37 -16.88
CA SER A 552 -18.97 -25.96 -16.83
C SER A 552 -17.61 -25.76 -17.50
N VAL A 553 -17.48 -24.67 -18.25
CA VAL A 553 -16.26 -24.36 -19.02
C VAL A 553 -15.79 -22.94 -18.72
N VAL A 554 -14.51 -22.79 -18.39
CA VAL A 554 -13.87 -21.48 -18.26
C VAL A 554 -12.83 -21.33 -19.36
N TRP A 555 -12.87 -20.21 -20.10
CA TRP A 555 -11.85 -19.86 -21.07
C TRP A 555 -11.18 -18.54 -20.72
N ILE A 556 -9.89 -18.60 -20.39
CA ILE A 556 -9.07 -17.46 -20.00
C ILE A 556 -8.29 -16.95 -21.22
N ARG A 557 -8.58 -15.72 -21.63
CA ARG A 557 -7.96 -15.02 -22.74
C ARG A 557 -6.94 -14.00 -22.23
N ASN A 558 -5.84 -13.83 -22.95
CA ASN A 558 -4.78 -12.91 -22.52
C ASN A 558 -5.14 -11.43 -22.72
N THR A 559 -6.10 -11.12 -23.60
CA THR A 559 -6.55 -9.74 -23.85
C THR A 559 -8.07 -9.62 -23.82
N ILE A 560 -8.56 -8.40 -23.56
CA ILE A 560 -10.00 -8.14 -23.48
C ILE A 560 -10.65 -8.25 -24.87
N ASP A 561 -9.99 -7.78 -25.92
CA ASP A 561 -10.53 -7.84 -27.28
C ASP A 561 -10.63 -9.30 -27.77
N ASP A 562 -9.67 -10.16 -27.38
CA ASP A 562 -9.73 -11.60 -27.66
C ASP A 562 -10.84 -12.31 -26.86
N ALA A 563 -11.17 -11.83 -25.65
CA ALA A 563 -12.30 -12.31 -24.86
C ALA A 563 -13.65 -11.91 -25.47
N LEU A 564 -13.78 -10.66 -25.92
CA LEU A 564 -14.97 -10.16 -26.62
C LEU A 564 -15.21 -10.93 -27.93
N ARG A 565 -14.16 -11.19 -28.71
CA ARG A 565 -14.27 -11.96 -29.97
C ARG A 565 -14.76 -13.39 -29.72
N ALA A 566 -14.20 -14.06 -28.71
CA ALA A 566 -14.63 -15.40 -28.30
C ALA A 566 -16.11 -15.39 -27.83
N PHE A 567 -16.49 -14.39 -27.04
CA PHE A 567 -17.85 -14.23 -26.53
C PHE A 567 -18.86 -14.04 -27.66
N ARG A 568 -18.60 -13.10 -28.57
CA ARG A 568 -19.44 -12.85 -29.75
C ARG A 568 -19.51 -14.05 -30.68
N SER A 569 -18.41 -14.81 -30.83
CA SER A 569 -18.38 -16.03 -31.64
C SER A 569 -19.29 -17.12 -31.06
N LEU A 570 -19.29 -17.32 -29.73
CA LEU A 570 -20.19 -18.26 -29.07
C LEU A 570 -21.66 -17.83 -29.21
N LEU A 571 -21.97 -16.55 -29.01
CA LEU A 571 -23.32 -16.02 -29.21
C LEU A 571 -23.81 -16.23 -30.64
N SER A 572 -22.96 -15.91 -31.63
CA SER A 572 -23.26 -16.04 -33.05
C SER A 572 -23.47 -17.50 -33.49
N SER A 573 -22.90 -18.47 -32.76
CA SER A 573 -23.08 -19.89 -33.05
C SER A 573 -24.52 -20.36 -32.90
N LYS A 574 -25.33 -19.70 -32.05
CA LYS A 574 -26.70 -20.09 -31.67
C LYS A 574 -26.87 -21.52 -31.15
N LYS A 575 -25.76 -22.18 -30.77
CA LYS A 575 -25.77 -23.56 -30.24
C LYS A 575 -25.86 -23.62 -28.72
N ILE A 576 -25.61 -22.50 -28.05
CA ILE A 576 -25.63 -22.35 -26.60
C ILE A 576 -26.59 -21.21 -26.26
N ASP A 577 -27.35 -21.39 -25.18
CA ASP A 577 -28.18 -20.34 -24.61
C ASP A 577 -27.33 -19.14 -24.18
N PRO A 578 -27.58 -17.92 -24.70
CA PRO A 578 -26.86 -16.70 -24.31
C PRO A 578 -26.77 -16.46 -22.80
N GLU A 579 -27.77 -16.89 -22.01
CA GLU A 579 -27.79 -16.71 -20.55
C GLU A 579 -26.84 -17.68 -19.81
N LYS A 580 -26.27 -18.64 -20.53
CA LYS A 580 -25.21 -19.52 -20.01
C LYS A 580 -23.81 -18.99 -20.26
N ILE A 581 -23.66 -17.90 -21.01
CA ILE A 581 -22.35 -17.34 -21.38
C ILE A 581 -22.14 -16.03 -20.63
N LEU A 582 -21.12 -16.01 -19.77
CA LEU A 582 -20.72 -14.86 -19.00
C LEU A 582 -19.35 -14.34 -19.49
N LEU A 583 -19.23 -13.03 -19.69
CA LEU A 583 -17.97 -12.36 -20.02
C LEU A 583 -17.47 -11.59 -18.79
N PHE A 584 -16.19 -11.74 -18.45
CA PHE A 584 -15.62 -11.07 -17.28
C PHE A 584 -14.23 -10.47 -17.50
N HIS A 585 -14.13 -9.15 -17.38
CA HIS A 585 -12.87 -8.41 -17.56
C HIS A 585 -12.88 -7.05 -16.84
N SER A 586 -11.79 -6.29 -16.93
CA SER A 586 -11.62 -5.02 -16.19
C SER A 586 -12.34 -3.81 -16.78
N ARG A 587 -12.81 -3.85 -18.05
CA ARG A 587 -13.49 -2.75 -18.76
C ARG A 587 -14.99 -2.59 -18.44
N PHE A 588 -15.50 -3.18 -17.35
CA PHE A 588 -16.85 -2.93 -16.86
C PHE A 588 -16.85 -1.78 -15.84
N ALA A 589 -17.96 -1.05 -15.75
CA ALA A 589 -18.25 -0.19 -14.60
C ALA A 589 -18.16 -1.01 -13.31
N PHE A 590 -17.80 -0.37 -12.20
CA PHE A 590 -17.59 -1.07 -10.93
C PHE A 590 -18.82 -1.89 -10.50
N SER A 591 -20.02 -1.32 -10.61
CA SER A 591 -21.30 -1.98 -10.31
C SER A 591 -21.53 -3.25 -11.15
N ASP A 592 -21.36 -3.16 -12.47
CA ASP A 592 -21.47 -4.32 -13.37
C ASP A 592 -20.42 -5.38 -13.08
N ARG A 593 -19.17 -4.95 -12.86
CA ARG A 593 -18.06 -5.84 -12.54
C ARG A 593 -18.37 -6.64 -11.27
N GLN A 594 -18.88 -5.97 -10.23
CA GLN A 594 -19.28 -6.61 -8.98
C GLN A 594 -20.41 -7.62 -9.21
N ARG A 595 -21.46 -7.26 -9.94
CA ARG A 595 -22.56 -8.16 -10.29
C ARG A 595 -22.07 -9.41 -11.04
N ILE A 596 -21.20 -9.23 -12.03
CA ILE A 596 -20.61 -10.34 -12.82
C ILE A 596 -19.75 -11.25 -11.93
N GLU A 597 -18.96 -10.66 -11.04
CA GLU A 597 -18.15 -11.39 -10.07
C GLU A 597 -19.01 -12.25 -9.14
N GLU A 598 -20.05 -11.66 -8.54
CA GLU A 598 -21.01 -12.35 -7.68
C GLU A 598 -21.75 -13.46 -8.43
N GLN A 599 -22.13 -13.23 -9.68
CA GLN A 599 -22.76 -14.23 -10.54
C GLN A 599 -21.80 -15.40 -10.81
N ALA A 600 -20.54 -15.14 -11.19
CA ALA A 600 -19.55 -16.17 -11.44
C ALA A 600 -19.30 -17.04 -10.20
N VAL A 601 -19.21 -16.43 -9.01
CA VAL A 601 -19.03 -17.15 -7.74
C VAL A 601 -20.29 -17.94 -7.35
N SER A 602 -21.48 -17.36 -7.54
CA SER A 602 -22.74 -18.06 -7.25
C SER A 602 -22.93 -19.28 -8.16
N GLU A 603 -22.58 -19.17 -9.44
CA GLU A 603 -22.81 -20.21 -10.44
C GLU A 603 -21.69 -21.27 -10.49
N LEU A 604 -20.43 -20.92 -10.15
CA LEU A 604 -19.28 -21.84 -10.24
C LEU A 604 -18.53 -22.05 -8.92
N GLY A 605 -18.85 -21.34 -7.84
CA GLY A 605 -18.13 -21.45 -6.57
C GLY A 605 -18.51 -22.66 -5.72
N LYS A 606 -17.93 -22.79 -4.52
CA LYS A 606 -18.12 -23.97 -3.65
C LYS A 606 -19.59 -24.34 -3.40
N ARG A 607 -20.48 -23.35 -3.24
CA ARG A 607 -21.91 -23.58 -2.94
C ARG A 607 -22.76 -23.92 -4.16
N SER A 608 -22.22 -23.79 -5.38
CA SER A 608 -22.94 -24.08 -6.62
C SER A 608 -23.22 -25.58 -6.79
N SER A 609 -24.35 -25.91 -7.40
CA SER A 609 -24.80 -27.28 -7.69
C SER A 609 -25.30 -27.39 -9.13
N SER A 610 -26.61 -27.54 -9.36
CA SER A 610 -27.23 -27.60 -10.69
C SER A 610 -27.01 -26.34 -11.53
N GLU A 611 -26.78 -25.19 -10.89
CA GLU A 611 -26.56 -23.90 -11.54
C GLU A 611 -25.35 -23.90 -12.47
N ARG A 612 -24.37 -24.78 -12.22
CA ARG A 612 -23.13 -24.94 -12.97
C ARG A 612 -23.34 -25.51 -14.38
N ALA A 613 -24.46 -26.21 -14.60
CA ALA A 613 -24.60 -27.13 -15.72
C ALA A 613 -24.60 -26.41 -17.09
N GLY A 614 -23.53 -26.63 -17.86
CA GLY A 614 -23.32 -26.03 -19.17
C GLY A 614 -22.98 -24.53 -19.13
N LYS A 615 -22.59 -24.00 -17.96
CA LYS A 615 -22.17 -22.60 -17.83
C LYS A 615 -20.81 -22.37 -18.46
N ILE A 616 -20.67 -21.25 -19.15
CA ILE A 616 -19.45 -20.83 -19.82
C ILE A 616 -19.05 -19.46 -19.29
N VAL A 617 -17.81 -19.35 -18.82
CA VAL A 617 -17.22 -18.06 -18.45
C VAL A 617 -16.04 -17.79 -19.36
N ILE A 618 -16.11 -16.72 -20.15
CA ILE A 618 -14.95 -16.17 -20.85
C ILE A 618 -14.41 -15.02 -20.02
N ALA A 619 -13.14 -15.10 -19.66
CA ALA A 619 -12.52 -14.14 -18.77
C ALA A 619 -11.14 -13.72 -19.24
N THR A 620 -10.68 -12.57 -18.75
CA THR A 620 -9.25 -12.25 -18.76
C THR A 620 -8.59 -12.63 -17.44
N GLN A 621 -7.39 -12.12 -17.16
CA GLN A 621 -6.63 -12.38 -15.93
C GLN A 621 -7.37 -11.97 -14.64
N VAL A 622 -8.49 -11.25 -14.73
CA VAL A 622 -9.32 -10.88 -13.58
C VAL A 622 -9.78 -12.08 -12.75
N ILE A 623 -9.84 -13.27 -13.35
CA ILE A 623 -10.30 -14.51 -12.71
C ILE A 623 -9.19 -15.23 -11.91
N GLU A 624 -7.93 -14.85 -12.11
CA GLU A 624 -6.75 -15.52 -11.56
C GLU A 624 -6.57 -15.26 -10.06
N GLN A 625 -7.05 -14.13 -9.54
CA GLN A 625 -6.79 -13.69 -8.16
C GLN A 625 -8.07 -13.69 -7.31
N SER A 626 -7.99 -14.32 -6.12
CA SER A 626 -9.00 -14.28 -5.04
C SER A 626 -10.45 -14.68 -5.35
N LEU A 627 -10.74 -15.23 -6.52
CA LEU A 627 -12.05 -15.79 -6.87
C LEU A 627 -12.14 -17.28 -6.56
N ASP A 628 -13.13 -17.66 -5.74
CA ASP A 628 -13.45 -19.05 -5.40
C ASP A 628 -14.39 -19.67 -6.44
N ILE A 629 -13.83 -20.01 -7.60
CA ILE A 629 -14.55 -20.68 -8.68
C ILE A 629 -13.95 -22.06 -8.98
N ASP A 630 -14.80 -22.96 -9.44
CA ASP A 630 -14.47 -24.33 -9.79
C ASP A 630 -15.08 -24.66 -11.14
N ALA A 631 -14.25 -24.90 -12.16
CA ALA A 631 -14.65 -25.30 -13.50
C ALA A 631 -14.42 -26.80 -13.71
N ASP A 632 -15.28 -27.43 -14.53
CA ASP A 632 -15.07 -28.82 -14.95
C ASP A 632 -14.05 -28.92 -16.08
N GLU A 633 -14.03 -27.91 -16.96
CA GLU A 633 -13.12 -27.77 -18.10
C GLU A 633 -12.47 -26.38 -18.09
N LEU A 634 -11.16 -26.31 -18.36
CA LEU A 634 -10.43 -25.05 -18.42
C LEU A 634 -9.63 -24.93 -19.71
N ILE A 635 -9.89 -23.87 -20.46
CA ILE A 635 -9.07 -23.43 -21.59
C ILE A 635 -8.30 -22.18 -21.17
N SER A 636 -7.01 -22.13 -21.47
CA SER A 636 -6.18 -20.94 -21.29
C SER A 636 -5.43 -20.64 -22.57
N ASP A 637 -5.31 -19.37 -22.92
CA ASP A 637 -4.26 -18.94 -23.83
C ASP A 637 -2.89 -19.26 -23.21
N LEU A 638 -1.88 -19.51 -24.05
CA LEU A 638 -0.51 -19.68 -23.61
C LEU A 638 -0.08 -18.44 -22.81
N ALA A 639 0.43 -18.67 -21.61
CA ALA A 639 0.90 -17.65 -20.69
C ALA A 639 2.15 -18.21 -19.97
N PRO A 640 2.90 -17.36 -19.25
CA PRO A 640 3.98 -17.85 -18.41
C PRO A 640 3.51 -18.93 -17.42
N ILE A 641 4.40 -19.87 -17.10
CA ILE A 641 4.08 -21.10 -16.37
C ILE A 641 3.44 -20.87 -15.00
N ASP A 642 3.86 -19.84 -14.27
CA ASP A 642 3.31 -19.43 -12.98
C ASP A 642 1.84 -19.04 -13.10
N LEU A 643 1.47 -18.26 -14.13
CA LEU A 643 0.08 -17.91 -14.40
C LEU A 643 -0.74 -19.13 -14.80
N LEU A 644 -0.19 -20.04 -15.61
CA LEU A 644 -0.88 -21.29 -15.96
C LEU A 644 -1.14 -22.18 -14.73
N VAL A 645 -0.19 -22.26 -13.80
CA VAL A 645 -0.37 -22.96 -12.51
C VAL A 645 -1.46 -22.30 -11.66
N GLN A 646 -1.55 -20.97 -11.65
CA GLN A 646 -2.63 -20.26 -10.94
C GLN A 646 -4.01 -20.46 -11.59
N ARG A 647 -4.06 -20.37 -12.92
CA ARG A 647 -5.27 -20.62 -13.73
C ARG A 647 -5.78 -22.04 -13.52
N SER A 648 -4.89 -23.03 -13.52
CA SER A 648 -5.23 -24.42 -13.25
C SER A 648 -5.75 -24.64 -11.82
N GLY A 649 -5.45 -23.73 -10.88
CA GLY A 649 -6.06 -23.65 -9.55
C GLY A 649 -7.59 -23.43 -9.53
N ARG A 650 -8.20 -23.13 -10.69
CA ARG A 650 -9.67 -23.03 -10.89
C ARG A 650 -10.28 -24.27 -11.54
N LEU A 651 -9.44 -25.18 -12.03
CA LEU A 651 -9.86 -26.47 -12.55
C LEU A 651 -10.00 -27.46 -11.38
N HIS A 652 -11.18 -28.07 -11.27
CA HIS A 652 -11.54 -29.04 -10.23
C HIS A 652 -11.14 -28.59 -8.83
N ARG A 653 -11.45 -27.33 -8.49
CA ARG A 653 -10.95 -26.66 -7.28
C ARG A 653 -11.49 -27.28 -5.99
N HIS A 654 -12.73 -27.76 -5.99
CA HIS A 654 -13.35 -28.45 -4.87
C HIS A 654 -13.62 -29.90 -5.25
N ASN A 655 -13.45 -30.83 -4.32
CA ASN A 655 -13.81 -32.23 -4.56
C ASN A 655 -15.31 -32.32 -4.79
N ARG A 656 -15.73 -32.85 -5.94
CA ARG A 656 -17.13 -33.01 -6.31
C ARG A 656 -17.48 -34.44 -6.72
N ASP A 657 -18.76 -34.79 -6.57
CA ASP A 657 -19.35 -36.03 -7.10
C ASP A 657 -19.57 -35.93 -8.62
N ALA A 658 -19.93 -37.05 -9.26
CA ALA A 658 -20.18 -37.10 -10.71
C ALA A 658 -21.34 -36.18 -11.17
N SER A 659 -22.19 -35.72 -10.26
CA SER A 659 -23.28 -34.76 -10.53
C SER A 659 -22.88 -33.30 -10.26
N GLY A 660 -21.63 -33.04 -9.90
CA GLY A 660 -21.09 -31.71 -9.65
C GLY A 660 -21.38 -31.15 -8.25
N ARG A 661 -21.81 -31.97 -7.28
CA ARG A 661 -22.02 -31.53 -5.88
C ARG A 661 -20.77 -31.69 -5.04
N VAL A 662 -20.50 -30.77 -4.12
CA VAL A 662 -19.31 -30.83 -3.27
C VAL A 662 -19.34 -32.03 -2.32
N LYS A 663 -18.18 -32.67 -2.18
CA LYS A 663 -17.90 -33.74 -1.23
C LYS A 663 -16.88 -33.26 -0.21
N ASP A 664 -17.12 -33.58 1.06
CA ASP A 664 -16.17 -33.28 2.15
C ASP A 664 -15.06 -34.33 2.27
N THR A 665 -15.29 -35.54 1.74
CA THR A 665 -14.35 -36.67 1.85
C THR A 665 -14.26 -37.47 0.56
N GLY A 666 -13.10 -38.10 0.34
CA GLY A 666 -12.82 -38.93 -0.83
C GLY A 666 -12.29 -38.13 -2.03
N ALA A 667 -11.99 -38.84 -3.11
CA ALA A 667 -11.52 -38.24 -4.35
C ALA A 667 -12.66 -37.57 -5.15
N ASP A 668 -12.26 -36.64 -6.02
CA ASP A 668 -13.14 -36.06 -7.03
C ASP A 668 -13.57 -37.14 -8.04
N GLU A 669 -14.84 -37.13 -8.42
CA GLU A 669 -15.44 -38.13 -9.31
C GLU A 669 -15.56 -37.65 -10.77
N ARG A 670 -15.12 -36.43 -11.08
CA ARG A 670 -15.15 -35.85 -12.45
C ARG A 670 -13.99 -36.33 -13.35
N GLY A 671 -13.14 -37.21 -12.82
CA GLY A 671 -11.97 -37.76 -13.52
C GLY A 671 -10.74 -36.85 -13.42
N THR A 672 -9.71 -37.17 -14.19
CA THR A 672 -8.46 -36.38 -14.20
C THR A 672 -8.71 -35.00 -14.81
N PRO A 673 -8.33 -33.91 -14.14
CA PRO A 673 -8.46 -32.57 -14.69
C PRO A 673 -7.51 -32.38 -15.88
N VAL A 674 -8.01 -31.78 -16.97
CA VAL A 674 -7.21 -31.44 -18.16
C VAL A 674 -7.18 -29.93 -18.36
N LEU A 675 -5.97 -29.37 -18.40
CA LEU A 675 -5.73 -27.99 -18.81
C LEU A 675 -5.53 -27.94 -20.32
N HIS A 676 -6.49 -27.34 -21.04
CA HIS A 676 -6.37 -27.10 -22.47
C HIS A 676 -5.67 -25.76 -22.73
N ILE A 677 -4.55 -25.78 -23.44
CA ILE A 677 -3.76 -24.58 -23.75
C ILE A 677 -3.91 -24.26 -25.23
N LEU A 678 -4.51 -23.11 -25.54
CA LEU A 678 -4.43 -22.52 -26.87
C LEU A 678 -3.02 -21.93 -27.06
N ALA A 679 -2.25 -22.51 -27.96
CA ALA A 679 -0.87 -22.11 -28.19
C ALA A 679 -0.50 -22.16 -29.68
N PRO A 680 0.53 -21.43 -30.12
CA PRO A 680 1.11 -21.65 -31.43
C PRO A 680 1.63 -23.09 -31.52
N ARG A 681 1.74 -23.60 -32.75
CA ARG A 681 2.34 -24.92 -32.98
C ARG A 681 3.78 -24.93 -32.46
N TRP A 682 4.17 -26.03 -31.82
CA TRP A 682 5.52 -26.20 -31.31
C TRP A 682 6.54 -26.15 -32.43
N ALA A 683 7.61 -25.41 -32.20
CA ALA A 683 8.80 -25.37 -33.03
C ALA A 683 10.02 -25.43 -32.12
N GLU A 684 10.94 -26.35 -32.40
CA GLU A 684 12.22 -26.45 -31.68
C GLU A 684 13.11 -25.22 -31.92
N SER A 685 13.02 -24.67 -33.14
CA SER A 685 13.67 -23.41 -33.53
C SER A 685 12.62 -22.40 -33.99
N PRO A 686 11.92 -21.73 -33.06
CA PRO A 686 10.87 -20.76 -33.37
C PRO A 686 11.45 -19.51 -34.06
N GLN A 687 10.66 -18.92 -34.96
CA GLN A 687 10.94 -17.60 -35.53
C GLN A 687 10.57 -16.49 -34.52
N GLN A 688 11.03 -15.27 -34.78
CA GLN A 688 10.81 -14.11 -33.90
C GLN A 688 9.31 -13.80 -33.65
N ASP A 689 8.48 -14.03 -34.67
CA ASP A 689 7.04 -13.80 -34.65
C ASP A 689 6.23 -15.01 -34.15
N TRP A 690 6.87 -16.08 -33.67
CA TRP A 690 6.21 -17.35 -33.32
C TRP A 690 4.98 -17.18 -32.42
N TYR A 691 5.06 -16.34 -31.39
CA TYR A 691 3.93 -16.05 -30.50
C TYR A 691 3.00 -14.98 -31.09
N SER A 692 3.56 -13.88 -31.61
CA SER A 692 2.78 -12.73 -32.10
C SER A 692 1.99 -13.03 -33.37
N ALA A 693 2.37 -14.03 -34.17
CA ALA A 693 1.63 -14.49 -35.34
C ALA A 693 0.25 -15.07 -34.99
N MET A 694 0.09 -15.62 -33.77
CA MET A 694 -1.18 -16.11 -33.27
C MET A 694 -1.82 -15.16 -32.26
N PHE A 695 -1.02 -14.52 -31.41
CA PHE A 695 -1.45 -13.65 -30.33
C PHE A 695 -0.94 -12.23 -30.52
N HIS A 696 -1.40 -11.53 -31.55
CA HIS A 696 -0.96 -10.18 -31.89
C HIS A 696 -1.01 -9.20 -30.71
N ALA A 697 -2.17 -9.10 -30.05
CA ALA A 697 -2.34 -8.24 -28.88
C ALA A 697 -1.71 -8.86 -27.62
N GLY A 698 -1.74 -10.19 -27.50
CA GLY A 698 -1.13 -10.93 -26.38
C GLY A 698 0.39 -10.76 -26.29
N ALA A 699 1.08 -10.54 -27.42
CA ALA A 699 2.52 -10.25 -27.47
C ALA A 699 2.90 -8.96 -26.72
N TYR A 700 2.00 -7.98 -26.65
CA TYR A 700 2.22 -6.77 -25.84
C TYR A 700 1.93 -6.97 -24.35
N VAL A 701 1.16 -8.01 -23.99
CA VAL A 701 0.89 -8.38 -22.60
C VAL A 701 2.07 -9.18 -22.03
N TYR A 702 2.61 -10.10 -22.83
CA TYR A 702 3.78 -10.92 -22.49
C TYR A 702 4.89 -10.69 -23.52
N PRO A 703 5.70 -9.62 -23.36
CA PRO A 703 6.73 -9.26 -24.34
C PRO A 703 7.88 -10.26 -24.43
N ASN A 704 8.10 -11.05 -23.37
CA ASN A 704 9.14 -12.08 -23.35
C ASN A 704 8.63 -13.39 -23.97
N HIS A 705 8.74 -13.49 -25.30
CA HIS A 705 8.29 -14.68 -26.03
C HIS A 705 9.12 -15.93 -25.68
N ALA A 706 10.38 -15.76 -25.25
CA ALA A 706 11.21 -16.86 -24.77
C ALA A 706 10.61 -17.56 -23.54
N ARG A 707 10.08 -16.80 -22.57
CA ARG A 707 9.39 -17.37 -21.39
C ARG A 707 8.17 -18.21 -21.78
N LEU A 708 7.42 -17.78 -22.80
CA LEU A 708 6.25 -18.52 -23.31
C LEU A 708 6.67 -19.81 -24.02
N TRP A 709 7.75 -19.76 -24.81
CA TRP A 709 8.32 -20.94 -25.44
C TRP A 709 8.86 -21.94 -24.42
N LEU A 710 9.61 -21.47 -23.41
CA LEU A 710 10.10 -22.29 -22.31
C LEU A 710 8.95 -22.95 -21.53
N THR A 711 7.86 -22.21 -21.33
CA THR A 711 6.62 -22.74 -20.73
C THR A 711 6.06 -23.89 -21.58
N GLN A 712 5.95 -23.71 -22.90
CA GLN A 712 5.48 -24.79 -23.78
C GLN A 712 6.45 -25.98 -23.79
N LYS A 713 7.77 -25.73 -23.78
CA LYS A 713 8.81 -26.76 -23.75
C LYS A 713 8.67 -27.65 -22.51
N VAL A 714 8.71 -27.06 -21.31
CA VAL A 714 8.66 -27.81 -20.06
C VAL A 714 7.35 -28.59 -19.92
N LEU A 715 6.22 -28.00 -20.30
CA LEU A 715 4.93 -28.70 -20.24
C LEU A 715 4.83 -29.86 -21.24
N ARG A 716 5.52 -29.79 -22.39
CA ARG A 716 5.61 -30.93 -23.33
C ARG A 716 6.51 -32.04 -22.82
N GLU A 717 7.62 -31.68 -22.17
CA GLU A 717 8.55 -32.65 -21.57
C GLU A 717 7.90 -33.38 -20.38
N GLN A 718 7.16 -32.65 -19.54
CA GLN A 718 6.49 -33.23 -18.37
C GLN A 718 5.16 -33.93 -18.71
N GLY A 719 4.43 -33.46 -19.74
CA GLY A 719 3.10 -33.95 -20.14
C GLY A 719 1.97 -33.67 -19.14
N THR A 720 2.30 -33.41 -17.89
CA THR A 720 1.38 -33.17 -16.77
C THR A 720 1.93 -32.08 -15.84
N ILE A 721 1.04 -31.40 -15.14
CA ILE A 721 1.36 -30.49 -14.05
C ILE A 721 1.10 -31.24 -12.74
N GLN A 722 2.17 -31.75 -12.14
CA GLN A 722 2.15 -32.45 -10.85
C GLN A 722 2.48 -31.46 -9.74
N LEU A 723 1.48 -31.12 -8.92
CA LEU A 723 1.63 -30.20 -7.79
C LEU A 723 1.46 -30.99 -6.49
N PRO A 724 2.28 -30.74 -5.46
CA PRO A 724 3.37 -29.76 -5.42
C PRO A 724 4.67 -30.21 -6.12
N ASP A 725 4.82 -31.49 -6.44
CA ASP A 725 6.13 -32.14 -6.68
C ASP A 725 6.97 -31.46 -7.77
N ASN A 726 6.35 -31.09 -8.89
CA ASN A 726 7.04 -30.43 -10.01
C ASN A 726 6.87 -28.91 -10.00
N ALA A 727 6.24 -28.30 -8.97
CA ALA A 727 6.01 -26.86 -8.94
C ALA A 727 7.33 -26.07 -9.09
N ARG A 728 8.37 -26.44 -8.32
CA ARG A 728 9.68 -25.78 -8.41
C ARG A 728 10.31 -25.98 -9.80
N LEU A 729 10.29 -27.20 -10.32
CA LEU A 729 10.84 -27.53 -11.64
C LEU A 729 10.20 -26.66 -12.73
N LEU A 730 8.87 -26.55 -12.73
CA LEU A 730 8.10 -25.77 -13.68
C LEU A 730 8.47 -24.29 -13.64
N ILE A 731 8.55 -23.69 -12.45
CA ILE A 731 8.93 -22.27 -12.27
C ILE A 731 10.37 -22.03 -12.71
N GLU A 732 11.33 -22.83 -12.24
CA GLU A 732 12.75 -22.61 -12.52
C GLU A 732 13.14 -22.90 -13.97
N SER A 733 12.38 -23.74 -14.68
CA SER A 733 12.59 -23.99 -16.12
C SER A 733 12.24 -22.78 -17.01
N VAL A 734 11.56 -21.78 -16.46
CA VAL A 734 11.14 -20.56 -17.18
C VAL A 734 11.82 -19.30 -16.62
N TYR A 735 12.02 -19.24 -15.30
CA TYR A 735 12.56 -18.06 -14.62
C TYR A 735 13.96 -18.25 -14.05
N GLY A 736 14.50 -19.47 -14.09
CA GLY A 736 15.83 -19.79 -13.61
C GLY A 736 16.94 -19.12 -14.42
N ASN A 737 18.16 -19.18 -13.89
CA ASN A 737 19.34 -18.63 -14.55
C ASN A 737 19.94 -19.65 -15.53
N GLY A 738 20.58 -19.17 -16.59
CA GLY A 738 21.33 -20.03 -17.53
C GLY A 738 20.46 -20.87 -18.47
N LEU A 739 19.22 -20.46 -18.71
CA LEU A 739 18.31 -21.16 -19.62
C LEU A 739 18.76 -21.03 -21.08
N ASP A 740 18.59 -22.12 -21.84
CA ASP A 740 18.90 -22.17 -23.26
C ASP A 740 17.74 -21.58 -24.08
N ILE A 741 17.99 -20.42 -24.70
CA ILE A 741 17.00 -19.65 -25.45
C ILE A 741 17.31 -19.72 -26.96
N PRO A 742 16.37 -20.21 -27.79
CA PRO A 742 16.55 -20.26 -29.25
C PRO A 742 16.84 -18.90 -29.85
N SER A 743 17.69 -18.86 -30.89
CA SER A 743 18.15 -17.61 -31.53
C SER A 743 17.01 -16.70 -31.98
N GLY A 744 15.91 -17.26 -32.51
CA GLY A 744 14.75 -16.49 -32.95
C GLY A 744 14.03 -15.71 -31.83
N LEU A 745 14.21 -16.09 -30.56
CA LEU A 745 13.56 -15.45 -29.41
C LEU A 745 14.54 -14.67 -28.50
N GLN A 746 15.85 -14.72 -28.79
CA GLN A 746 16.88 -14.05 -27.97
C GLN A 746 16.63 -12.55 -27.86
N ASP A 747 16.24 -11.89 -28.95
CA ASP A 747 15.96 -10.44 -28.95
C ASP A 747 14.84 -10.09 -27.96
N SER A 748 13.74 -10.85 -27.97
CA SER A 748 12.62 -10.63 -27.04
C SER A 748 13.03 -10.82 -25.57
N ALA A 749 13.90 -11.79 -25.29
CA ALA A 749 14.42 -12.06 -23.95
C ALA A 749 15.39 -10.97 -23.49
N LEU A 750 16.28 -10.51 -24.38
CA LEU A 750 17.25 -9.45 -24.09
C LEU A 750 16.58 -8.10 -23.90
N GLU A 751 15.57 -7.78 -24.72
CA GLU A 751 14.79 -6.55 -24.59
C GLU A 751 14.02 -6.52 -23.27
N ASP A 752 13.34 -7.61 -22.92
CA ASP A 752 12.62 -7.73 -21.63
C ASP A 752 13.58 -7.62 -20.44
N ARG A 753 14.72 -8.31 -20.47
CA ARG A 753 15.76 -8.19 -19.44
C ARG A 753 16.31 -6.76 -19.35
N GLY A 754 16.47 -6.08 -20.48
CA GLY A 754 16.85 -4.66 -20.53
C GLY A 754 15.82 -3.75 -19.85
N LYS A 755 14.53 -4.00 -20.09
CA LYS A 755 13.41 -3.32 -19.40
C LYS A 755 13.40 -3.61 -17.91
N GLU A 756 13.64 -4.85 -17.48
CA GLU A 756 13.73 -5.21 -16.05
C GLU A 756 14.88 -4.45 -15.35
N TYR A 757 16.07 -4.37 -15.97
CA TYR A 757 17.18 -3.59 -15.42
C TYR A 757 16.88 -2.09 -15.38
N SER A 758 16.29 -1.55 -16.44
CA SER A 758 15.85 -0.15 -16.50
C SER A 758 14.85 0.15 -15.39
N ALA A 759 13.83 -0.70 -15.23
CA ALA A 759 12.83 -0.60 -14.18
C ALA A 759 13.46 -0.60 -12.78
N ARG A 760 14.35 -1.54 -12.48
CA ARG A 760 15.06 -1.58 -11.18
C ARG A 760 15.92 -0.34 -10.94
N SER A 761 16.55 0.20 -12.00
CA SER A 761 17.31 1.45 -11.89
C SER A 761 16.41 2.65 -11.63
N MET A 762 15.27 2.75 -12.32
CA MET A 762 14.28 3.81 -12.09
C MET A 762 13.73 3.75 -10.67
N ALA A 763 13.38 2.55 -10.17
CA ALA A 763 12.95 2.37 -8.79
C ALA A 763 14.02 2.87 -7.82
N LYS A 764 15.28 2.48 -8.02
CA LYS A 764 16.40 2.93 -7.19
C LYS A 764 16.55 4.45 -7.12
N ASN A 765 16.23 5.16 -8.21
CA ASN A 765 16.30 6.62 -8.23
C ASN A 765 15.18 7.28 -7.40
N ASN A 766 14.03 6.62 -7.31
CA ASN A 766 12.88 7.07 -6.53
C ASN A 766 12.92 6.65 -5.05
N LEU A 767 13.88 5.81 -4.65
CA LEU A 767 14.03 5.38 -3.26
C LEU A 767 14.72 6.45 -2.39
N ILE A 768 14.32 6.48 -1.12
CA ILE A 768 14.94 7.31 -0.08
C ILE A 768 16.32 6.76 0.31
N VAL A 769 17.30 7.66 0.47
CA VAL A 769 18.61 7.33 1.03
C VAL A 769 18.61 7.47 2.55
N PHE A 770 18.20 6.41 3.26
CA PHE A 770 18.07 6.42 4.74
C PHE A 770 19.39 6.71 5.48
N SER A 771 20.54 6.37 4.88
CA SER A 771 21.87 6.64 5.44
C SER A 771 22.25 8.13 5.48
N ALA A 772 21.47 9.00 4.83
CA ALA A 772 21.59 10.45 4.92
C ALA A 772 20.77 11.05 6.08
N GLY A 773 19.77 10.32 6.60
CA GLY A 773 18.85 10.81 7.64
C GLY A 773 17.61 11.48 7.06
N TYR A 774 16.79 12.13 7.89
CA TYR A 774 15.67 12.96 7.43
C TYR A 774 16.21 14.32 6.98
N SER A 775 16.65 14.40 5.72
CA SER A 775 17.31 15.58 5.14
C SER A 775 16.98 15.72 3.65
N SER A 776 17.15 16.90 3.06
CA SER A 776 16.94 17.07 1.62
C SER A 776 17.91 16.29 0.74
N VAL A 777 19.10 15.94 1.26
CA VAL A 777 20.13 15.14 0.56
C VAL A 777 19.72 13.67 0.46
N SER A 778 18.70 13.27 1.21
CA SER A 778 18.15 11.91 1.18
C SER A 778 17.31 11.63 -0.07
N PHE A 779 17.08 12.66 -0.89
CA PHE A 779 16.46 12.62 -2.21
C PHE A 779 17.55 12.78 -3.29
N GLN A 780 17.46 12.04 -4.39
CA GLN A 780 18.41 12.17 -5.50
C GLN A 780 18.21 13.49 -6.27
N GLU A 781 19.30 14.14 -6.67
CA GLU A 781 19.36 15.54 -7.13
C GLU A 781 18.51 15.87 -8.39
N ASP A 782 18.27 14.88 -9.28
CA ASP A 782 17.73 15.12 -10.63
C ASP A 782 16.21 15.36 -10.72
N LEU A 783 15.41 15.00 -9.71
CA LEU A 783 13.94 15.22 -9.72
C LEU A 783 13.53 16.59 -9.14
N SER A 784 14.51 17.42 -8.78
CA SER A 784 14.30 18.62 -7.97
C SER A 784 14.04 19.92 -8.75
N SER A 785 13.89 19.84 -10.09
CA SER A 785 13.62 21.00 -10.95
C SER A 785 12.14 21.40 -11.04
N ALA A 786 11.21 20.57 -10.57
CA ALA A 786 9.80 20.96 -10.48
C ALA A 786 9.62 22.05 -9.41
N ASP A 787 8.89 23.11 -9.74
CA ASP A 787 8.79 24.34 -8.96
C ASP A 787 8.10 24.10 -7.60
N TRP A 788 8.91 23.79 -6.56
CA TRP A 788 8.52 23.49 -5.17
C TRP A 788 7.74 24.61 -4.46
N ASN A 789 7.47 25.73 -5.15
CA ASN A 789 7.09 27.03 -4.59
C ASN A 789 5.69 27.51 -5.01
N SER A 790 4.89 26.71 -5.74
CA SER A 790 3.49 27.12 -5.98
C SER A 790 2.70 27.02 -4.68
N GLY A 791 2.17 28.15 -4.21
CA GLY A 791 1.42 28.31 -2.96
C GLY A 791 0.06 27.61 -2.97
N VAL A 792 0.07 26.29 -3.08
CA VAL A 792 -1.13 25.44 -3.01
C VAL A 792 -1.51 25.27 -1.54
N SER A 793 -2.77 25.57 -1.24
CA SER A 793 -3.42 25.41 0.07
C SER A 793 -3.23 24.00 0.65
N ASP A 794 -3.15 23.90 1.98
CA ASP A 794 -3.03 22.63 2.73
C ASP A 794 -4.12 21.58 2.44
N ASP A 795 -5.21 21.96 1.76
CA ASP A 795 -6.39 21.14 1.48
C ASP A 795 -6.50 20.58 0.05
N ILE A 796 -5.53 20.80 -0.85
CA ILE A 796 -5.61 20.35 -2.26
C ILE A 796 -4.48 19.39 -2.64
N ASP A 797 -4.90 18.15 -2.84
CA ASP A 797 -4.30 17.06 -3.63
C ASP A 797 -2.87 16.59 -3.28
N ASP A 798 -2.75 15.32 -2.87
CA ASP A 798 -1.48 14.60 -2.62
C ASP A 798 -0.61 14.44 -3.90
N SER A 799 -1.06 14.98 -5.03
CA SER A 799 -0.46 14.88 -6.36
C SER A 799 0.64 15.92 -6.62
N TYR A 800 0.67 17.05 -5.89
CA TYR A 800 1.57 18.17 -6.26
C TYR A 800 3.03 18.04 -5.79
N PHE A 801 3.37 16.98 -5.03
CA PHE A 801 4.77 16.60 -4.77
C PHE A 801 5.30 15.53 -5.75
N ALA A 802 4.45 14.97 -6.60
CA ALA A 802 4.79 13.87 -7.51
C ALA A 802 5.11 14.41 -8.91
N GLY A 803 6.31 14.96 -9.09
CA GLY A 803 6.95 14.77 -10.39
C GLY A 803 7.21 13.27 -10.55
N ASP A 804 6.48 12.59 -11.43
CA ASP A 804 6.71 11.22 -11.95
C ASP A 804 6.95 10.04 -10.97
N VAL A 805 6.91 10.22 -9.65
CA VAL A 805 7.10 9.12 -8.67
C VAL A 805 5.80 8.31 -8.52
N SER A 806 5.85 7.04 -8.90
CA SER A 806 4.76 6.06 -8.82
C SER A 806 5.26 4.79 -8.14
N THR A 807 4.41 4.07 -7.42
CA THR A 807 4.72 2.72 -6.87
C THR A 807 4.72 1.62 -7.93
N ARG A 808 4.35 1.96 -9.17
CA ARG A 808 4.30 1.02 -10.30
C ARG A 808 4.75 1.71 -11.58
N LEU A 809 5.55 1.02 -12.39
CA LEU A 809 5.75 1.36 -13.80
C LEU A 809 4.54 0.88 -14.62
N ALA A 810 3.38 1.46 -14.38
CA ALA A 810 2.20 1.19 -15.17
C ALA A 810 2.12 2.15 -16.35
N SER A 811 1.67 1.65 -17.50
CA SER A 811 1.19 2.52 -18.58
C SER A 811 0.10 3.44 -18.01
N GLU A 812 0.19 4.74 -18.29
CA GLU A 812 -0.80 5.72 -17.82
C GLU A 812 -2.23 5.23 -18.08
N SER A 813 -3.11 5.46 -17.11
CA SER A 813 -4.51 5.07 -17.18
C SER A 813 -5.40 6.29 -17.04
N VAL A 814 -6.57 6.24 -17.67
CA VAL A 814 -7.59 7.28 -17.58
C VAL A 814 -8.77 6.70 -16.80
N ASN A 815 -9.35 7.48 -15.90
CA ASN A 815 -10.58 7.11 -15.21
C ASN A 815 -11.77 7.62 -16.00
N ILE A 816 -12.73 6.73 -16.26
CA ILE A 816 -13.94 7.00 -17.01
C ILE A 816 -15.14 6.77 -16.08
N TRP A 817 -15.98 7.78 -15.93
CA TRP A 817 -17.26 7.70 -15.24
C TRP A 817 -18.38 7.59 -16.27
N LEU A 818 -19.21 6.57 -16.13
CA LEU A 818 -20.39 6.41 -16.98
C LEU A 818 -21.56 7.19 -16.36
N ALA A 819 -22.31 7.86 -17.22
CA ALA A 819 -23.47 8.66 -16.84
C ALA A 819 -24.64 8.44 -17.81
N GLN A 820 -25.84 8.75 -17.36
CA GLN A 820 -27.05 8.78 -18.18
C GLN A 820 -27.59 10.21 -18.21
N ASN A 821 -28.18 10.61 -19.33
CA ASN A 821 -28.92 11.86 -19.43
C ASN A 821 -30.42 11.58 -19.24
N THR A 822 -30.96 11.94 -18.08
CA THR A 822 -32.39 11.81 -17.81
C THR A 822 -33.01 13.20 -17.71
N ASN A 823 -33.86 13.57 -18.68
CA ASN A 823 -34.55 14.86 -18.72
C ASN A 823 -33.62 16.09 -18.62
N GLY A 824 -32.43 16.03 -19.22
CA GLY A 824 -31.43 17.11 -19.19
C GLY A 824 -30.57 17.12 -17.92
N LYS A 825 -30.77 16.17 -17.00
CA LYS A 825 -29.92 15.98 -15.83
C LYS A 825 -28.94 14.83 -16.07
N ILE A 826 -27.65 15.09 -15.88
CA ILE A 826 -26.62 14.06 -15.90
C ILE A 826 -26.62 13.35 -14.55
N ILE A 827 -26.87 12.04 -14.57
CA ILE A 827 -26.87 11.18 -13.38
C ILE A 827 -25.89 10.02 -13.57
N PRO A 828 -25.33 9.44 -12.50
CA PRO A 828 -24.51 8.23 -12.57
C PRO A 828 -25.20 7.07 -13.28
N TYR A 829 -24.46 6.30 -14.07
CA TYR A 829 -24.97 5.09 -14.76
C TYR A 829 -25.58 4.05 -13.81
N SER A 830 -24.99 3.85 -12.62
CA SER A 830 -25.49 2.88 -11.63
C SER A 830 -26.80 3.29 -10.95
N GLY A 831 -27.30 4.50 -11.22
CA GLY A 831 -28.43 5.11 -10.51
C GLY A 831 -28.05 5.72 -9.16
N GLY A 832 -28.89 6.65 -8.67
CA GLY A 832 -28.64 7.47 -7.47
C GLY A 832 -28.08 8.87 -7.78
N ASP A 833 -27.74 9.64 -6.76
CA ASP A 833 -27.24 11.03 -6.89
C ASP A 833 -26.01 11.35 -6.01
N GLY A 834 -25.53 10.40 -5.21
CA GLY A 834 -24.38 10.60 -4.31
C GLY A 834 -23.00 10.26 -4.92
N PRO A 835 -21.89 10.65 -4.25
CA PRO A 835 -20.51 10.31 -4.66
C PRO A 835 -20.25 8.82 -4.84
N GLU A 836 -20.91 7.98 -4.03
CA GLU A 836 -20.82 6.51 -4.11
C GLU A 836 -21.39 5.97 -5.43
N ALA A 837 -22.48 6.56 -5.93
CA ALA A 837 -23.09 6.17 -7.20
C ALA A 837 -22.18 6.52 -8.40
N TRP A 838 -21.56 7.70 -8.37
CA TRP A 838 -20.55 8.07 -9.39
C TRP A 838 -19.38 7.08 -9.41
N GLU A 839 -18.82 6.75 -8.25
CA GLU A 839 -17.70 5.81 -8.19
C GLU A 839 -18.12 4.37 -8.56
N SER A 840 -19.36 3.98 -8.27
CA SER A 840 -19.95 2.71 -8.73
C SER A 840 -20.15 2.65 -10.25
N SER A 841 -20.18 3.81 -10.91
CA SER A 841 -20.27 3.98 -12.36
C SER A 841 -18.90 4.11 -13.04
N ARG A 842 -17.80 3.99 -12.29
CA ARG A 842 -16.44 4.23 -12.78
C ARG A 842 -15.77 2.97 -13.30
N LEU A 843 -15.00 3.10 -14.37
CA LEU A 843 -14.03 2.14 -14.86
C LEU A 843 -12.70 2.83 -15.21
N SER A 844 -11.67 2.04 -15.54
CA SER A 844 -10.37 2.58 -15.97
C SER A 844 -9.82 1.83 -17.18
N VAL A 845 -9.18 2.57 -18.08
CA VAL A 845 -8.53 2.04 -19.29
C VAL A 845 -7.13 2.61 -19.44
N ARG A 846 -6.26 1.91 -20.18
CA ARG A 846 -4.93 2.44 -20.54
C ARG A 846 -5.10 3.68 -21.42
N ARG A 847 -4.33 4.74 -21.18
CA ARG A 847 -4.36 6.00 -21.95
C ARG A 847 -4.13 5.73 -23.44
N GLY A 848 -3.15 4.90 -23.79
CA GLY A 848 -2.90 4.53 -25.19
C GLY A 848 -4.07 3.79 -25.86
N TRP A 849 -4.91 3.09 -25.09
CA TRP A 849 -6.16 2.52 -25.60
C TRP A 849 -7.22 3.62 -25.75
N TRP A 850 -7.37 4.48 -24.76
CA TRP A 850 -8.31 5.59 -24.79
C TRP A 850 -8.07 6.52 -25.99
N GLU A 851 -6.84 6.96 -26.22
CA GLU A 851 -6.49 7.85 -27.34
C GLU A 851 -6.86 7.28 -28.71
N LYS A 852 -6.78 5.94 -28.86
CA LYS A 852 -7.17 5.25 -30.10
C LYS A 852 -8.69 5.11 -30.28
N ASN A 853 -9.47 5.16 -29.20
CA ASN A 853 -10.89 4.83 -29.19
C ASN A 853 -11.82 5.98 -28.80
N LYS A 854 -11.30 7.10 -28.30
CA LYS A 854 -12.08 8.24 -27.79
C LYS A 854 -13.11 8.79 -28.79
N ASN A 855 -12.79 8.75 -30.08
CA ASN A 855 -13.67 9.25 -31.15
C ASN A 855 -14.94 8.39 -31.34
N ALA A 856 -15.00 7.19 -30.76
CA ALA A 856 -16.17 6.30 -30.80
C ALA A 856 -17.12 6.51 -29.62
N CYS A 857 -16.70 7.28 -28.61
CA CYS A 857 -17.41 7.45 -27.35
C CYS A 857 -18.10 8.83 -27.31
N ILE A 858 -19.27 8.89 -26.67
CA ILE A 858 -19.99 10.14 -26.44
C ILE A 858 -19.65 10.64 -25.04
N GLY A 859 -18.96 11.78 -24.95
CA GLY A 859 -18.57 12.41 -23.69
C GLY A 859 -19.35 13.69 -23.39
N LEU A 860 -19.18 14.24 -22.19
CA LEU A 860 -19.64 15.60 -21.88
C LEU A 860 -18.89 16.64 -22.73
N SER A 861 -19.54 17.78 -23.00
CA SER A 861 -18.84 18.97 -23.50
C SER A 861 -17.80 19.44 -22.49
N GLU A 862 -16.79 20.19 -22.96
CA GLU A 862 -15.69 20.67 -22.11
C GLU A 862 -16.19 21.49 -20.91
N ASP A 863 -17.12 22.43 -21.13
CA ASP A 863 -17.73 23.23 -20.07
C ASP A 863 -18.46 22.36 -19.04
N CYS A 864 -19.25 21.37 -19.48
CA CYS A 864 -19.98 20.48 -18.59
C CYS A 864 -19.04 19.54 -17.81
N LEU A 865 -17.93 19.12 -18.42
CA LEU A 865 -16.92 18.30 -17.74
C LEU A 865 -16.17 19.12 -16.68
N GLU A 866 -15.86 20.39 -16.96
CA GLU A 866 -15.25 21.28 -15.97
C GLU A 866 -16.17 21.52 -14.78
N ASP A 867 -17.45 21.80 -15.02
CA ASP A 867 -18.43 22.00 -13.96
C ASP A 867 -18.58 20.72 -13.11
N TRP A 868 -18.66 19.55 -13.76
CA TRP A 868 -18.71 18.27 -13.06
C TRP A 868 -17.44 18.01 -12.23
N CYS A 869 -16.25 18.31 -12.79
CA CYS A 869 -14.97 18.16 -12.08
C CYS A 869 -14.88 19.09 -10.86
N ARG A 870 -15.38 20.34 -10.96
CA ARG A 870 -15.45 21.27 -9.83
C ARG A 870 -16.39 20.76 -8.75
N GLU A 871 -17.58 20.29 -9.13
CA GLU A 871 -18.59 19.75 -8.21
C GLU A 871 -18.06 18.51 -7.46
N HIS A 872 -17.38 17.60 -8.17
CA HIS A 872 -16.92 16.32 -7.62
C HIS A 872 -15.45 16.33 -7.14
N LYS A 873 -14.81 17.52 -7.14
CA LYS A 873 -13.39 17.71 -6.78
C LYS A 873 -12.46 16.75 -7.54
N LYS A 874 -12.63 16.64 -8.85
CA LYS A 874 -11.82 15.79 -9.74
C LYS A 874 -10.88 16.60 -10.60
N ASN A 875 -9.77 15.99 -11.02
CA ASN A 875 -8.84 16.59 -11.97
C ASN A 875 -9.30 16.30 -13.41
N LYS A 876 -9.49 17.34 -14.22
CA LYS A 876 -9.96 17.24 -15.61
C LYS A 876 -9.00 16.51 -16.55
N ASP A 877 -7.70 16.49 -16.26
CA ASP A 877 -6.67 15.88 -17.12
C ASP A 877 -6.70 14.34 -17.07
N TYR A 878 -7.34 13.78 -16.04
CA TYR A 878 -7.38 12.33 -15.76
C TYR A 878 -8.80 11.79 -15.59
N SER A 879 -9.82 12.66 -15.69
CA SER A 879 -11.21 12.31 -15.44
C SER A 879 -12.09 12.59 -16.65
N LEU A 880 -12.83 11.57 -17.08
CA LEU A 880 -13.73 11.65 -18.22
C LEU A 880 -15.11 11.16 -17.83
N VAL A 881 -16.15 11.78 -18.40
CA VAL A 881 -17.53 11.34 -18.23
C VAL A 881 -18.11 10.95 -19.60
N LEU A 882 -18.60 9.71 -19.73
CA LEU A 882 -19.23 9.20 -20.94
C LEU A 882 -20.74 9.01 -20.74
N LEU A 883 -21.52 9.36 -21.75
CA LEU A 883 -22.98 9.26 -21.74
C LEU A 883 -23.44 7.94 -22.35
N VAL A 884 -23.94 7.05 -21.51
CA VAL A 884 -24.52 5.75 -21.86
C VAL A 884 -26.01 5.95 -22.12
N GLU A 885 -26.40 6.07 -23.38
CA GLU A 885 -27.80 6.16 -23.83
C GLU A 885 -28.37 4.77 -24.19
N GLU A 886 -29.69 4.62 -24.33
CA GLU A 886 -30.36 3.31 -24.54
C GLU A 886 -29.83 2.48 -25.72
N ASN A 887 -29.12 3.09 -26.68
CA ASN A 887 -28.53 2.41 -27.84
C ASN A 887 -27.05 2.77 -28.06
N CYS A 888 -26.25 2.96 -27.00
CA CYS A 888 -24.83 3.24 -27.19
C CYS A 888 -24.03 1.99 -27.62
N ASP A 889 -23.27 2.11 -28.70
CA ASP A 889 -22.49 0.98 -29.25
C ASP A 889 -21.16 0.73 -28.51
N PHE A 890 -20.74 1.65 -27.63
CA PHE A 890 -19.43 1.59 -26.98
C PHE A 890 -19.47 0.99 -25.58
N TYR A 891 -20.63 0.82 -24.94
CA TYR A 891 -20.76 0.20 -23.62
C TYR A 891 -22.06 -0.59 -23.47
N THR A 892 -21.99 -1.80 -22.90
CA THR A 892 -23.16 -2.53 -22.40
C THR A 892 -22.83 -3.23 -21.08
N ASP A 893 -23.85 -3.60 -20.30
CA ASP A 893 -23.69 -4.38 -19.07
C ASP A 893 -23.26 -5.85 -19.31
N ARG A 894 -23.31 -6.32 -20.58
CA ARG A 894 -22.87 -7.64 -21.02
C ARG A 894 -21.47 -7.67 -21.62
N GLU A 895 -21.04 -6.59 -22.29
CA GLU A 895 -19.73 -6.52 -22.98
C GLU A 895 -18.75 -5.52 -22.35
N GLY A 896 -19.24 -4.61 -21.50
CA GLY A 896 -18.45 -3.53 -20.92
C GLY A 896 -18.04 -2.52 -22.00
N LEU A 897 -16.96 -1.77 -21.74
CA LEU A 897 -16.45 -0.77 -22.67
C LEU A 897 -15.72 -1.42 -23.86
N VAL A 898 -16.21 -1.15 -25.07
CA VAL A 898 -15.71 -1.70 -26.34
C VAL A 898 -15.02 -0.60 -27.17
N GLY A 899 -14.03 -0.99 -27.95
CA GLY A 899 -13.31 -0.09 -28.86
C GLY A 899 -13.94 0.03 -30.25
N ASN A 900 -13.39 0.89 -31.10
CA ASN A 900 -13.88 1.11 -32.45
C ASN A 900 -13.59 -0.11 -33.35
N ASN A 901 -14.60 -0.91 -33.67
CA ASN A 901 -14.46 -2.19 -34.39
C ASN A 901 -14.23 -2.09 -35.91
N LYS A 902 -13.93 -0.90 -36.46
CA LYS A 902 -13.80 -0.70 -37.92
C LYS A 902 -12.52 -1.28 -38.58
N LYS A 903 -11.68 -2.04 -37.87
CA LYS A 903 -10.41 -2.57 -38.40
C LYS A 903 -10.20 -4.08 -38.28
N GLN A 904 -11.19 -4.85 -37.83
CA GLN A 904 -11.06 -6.32 -37.71
C GLN A 904 -11.99 -7.11 -38.66
N GLU A 905 -12.73 -6.43 -39.54
CA GLU A 905 -13.50 -7.06 -40.63
C GLU A 905 -12.76 -7.07 -41.98
N GLU A 906 -11.53 -6.56 -42.03
CA GLU A 906 -10.53 -6.79 -43.09
C GLU A 906 -9.45 -7.74 -42.57
#